data_AF-A0AAN7TS65-F1
#
_entry.id   AF-A0AAN7TS65-F1
#
_cell.length_a   1.000
_cell.length_b   1.000
_cell.length_c   1.000
_cell.angle_alpha   90.00
_cell.angle_beta   90.00
_cell.angle_gamma   90.00
#
_symmetry.space_group_name_H-M   'P 1'
#
loop_
_entity.id
_entity.type
_entity.pdbx_description
1 polymer ?
#
loop_
_entity_poly.entity_id
_entity_poly.type
_entity_poly.pdbx_seq_one_letter_code
_entity_poly.pdbx_strand_id
1 'polypeptide(L)'
;MATMATTAPETMRDTATEQTDGGPVARRPTDLLRIGTFTNRLVGTVPKVRFSESTRMQLQQRARRLAAKGSLRMNKIKDGEILKMDRMLIRTEVTKQSVGNDFDERVSTSVVSQQLDKWREFMVVCRKQSEGDADAVLQLYQTRVIAVSSADVGTAKKKPKVQLMLSQTRAHVNLFSSLDKTLCIWTREKERTTIYYLRPQSGAASVEWYTFLRGVLGFKKLKTLQVNVPDLSVTLRLDDPFGTAEATKVLEDAANGNEDALVKAINTEKGAAGAIISRCISMLEQSPEWADVLKHWQQHDRVGLAWKRYDRLEWIYGAVEQRMYGTIAMAKTHELELRPKDHYPAITKTRKGDALEEPSPVEGFLVRLTSQKGQDRRMGKMLFKRLYFTTYNQYLCFLRPANATPPPPPKLAVAANGDIPSSKQISEQAPLVYEVDPYPLDGHHISWLDTEGIKPASEQRAHDAEASAEADRNVQMITGCDGFINLCDVQHVRKMHRGAALADEHLEQGSEVEFNTADEQQMGQNDSLQDDGSTTEVDDGRTFELVMNNGLVVRLQTYSKEAKIAWMKHLRLLVSYWRHRAKADIDLFKSVRQQNLEALQIDERAEAQVGSFAYKWEVGKSYASPLMYNLCGIAQCRTVHLSGVLFRKPRRHTTFTRCHVILSHGHLLIFQDTLRSRSGKKVEHIHHERIGSVDLKGCYLYSGLLTDNDLLYQNRTFDSNQPGSHALPRIYLQDTWTSTDEDAMTTFVIWHTKSKSWFRSSQFVDDVRTSSSQADDRARADGGSTQYKTKEKLTRVSQLGATGRSVVFKARSRAERDHWVMGIQVEIERFAALEAERGGGIRLVGEKGKKT
;
A
#
# COMPACT_ATOMS: atom_id res chain seq x y z
N MET A 1 25.82 70.46 -42.69
CA MET A 1 24.77 71.33 -43.26
C MET A 1 23.44 70.66 -42.96
N ALA A 2 22.83 70.99 -41.82
CA ALA A 2 21.78 72.02 -41.68
C ALA A 2 20.39 71.43 -42.05
N THR A 3 19.63 70.93 -41.05
CA THR A 3 18.45 71.58 -40.39
C THR A 3 17.17 71.53 -41.27
N MET A 4 15.94 71.30 -40.85
CA MET A 4 15.24 71.22 -39.55
C MET A 4 13.77 70.83 -39.82
N ALA A 5 13.10 70.13 -38.88
CA ALA A 5 11.68 70.29 -38.50
C ALA A 5 11.38 69.30 -37.34
N THR A 6 11.36 69.70 -36.05
CA THR A 6 10.18 70.09 -35.20
C THR A 6 9.07 69.01 -35.19
N THR A 7 8.51 68.49 -34.09
CA THR A 7 8.36 68.90 -32.67
C THR A 7 7.75 67.72 -31.86
N ALA A 8 7.77 67.81 -30.52
CA ALA A 8 7.38 66.85 -29.48
C ALA A 8 6.00 66.13 -29.55
N PRO A 9 5.74 65.18 -28.64
CA PRO A 9 4.41 65.07 -28.04
C PRO A 9 4.42 65.12 -26.49
N GLU A 10 3.59 66.01 -25.95
CA GLU A 10 3.09 66.06 -24.58
C GLU A 10 1.75 65.30 -24.47
N THR A 11 1.63 64.50 -23.40
CA THR A 11 0.46 64.19 -22.54
C THR A 11 -0.98 64.23 -23.09
N MET A 12 -1.74 63.14 -22.85
CA MET A 12 -3.08 63.14 -22.22
C MET A 12 -3.44 61.70 -21.79
N ARG A 13 -3.57 61.43 -20.48
CA ARG A 13 -4.80 61.40 -19.65
C ARG A 13 -5.42 59.99 -19.57
N ASP A 14 -5.06 59.26 -18.52
CA ASP A 14 -5.94 58.22 -17.95
C ASP A 14 -6.68 58.82 -16.75
N THR A 15 -7.99 58.92 -16.90
CA THR A 15 -8.93 59.35 -15.87
C THR A 15 -9.15 58.21 -14.88
N ALA A 16 -8.60 58.36 -13.69
CA ALA A 16 -9.04 57.67 -12.50
C ALA A 16 -10.35 58.31 -12.01
N THR A 17 -11.40 57.50 -11.87
CA THR A 17 -12.55 57.80 -11.02
C THR A 17 -12.72 56.64 -10.05
N GLU A 18 -12.51 56.96 -8.78
CA GLU A 18 -12.78 56.14 -7.61
C GLU A 18 -14.29 55.89 -7.48
N GLN A 19 -14.66 54.65 -7.18
CA GLN A 19 -15.83 54.37 -6.37
C GLN A 19 -15.39 53.41 -5.25
N THR A 20 -15.13 54.02 -4.11
CA THR A 20 -15.03 53.40 -2.81
C THR A 20 -16.40 52.91 -2.37
N ASP A 21 -16.56 51.61 -2.14
CA ASP A 21 -17.40 51.10 -1.06
C ASP A 21 -17.01 49.65 -0.75
N GLY A 22 -16.12 49.52 0.22
CA GLY A 22 -15.70 48.25 0.80
C GLY A 22 -15.28 48.53 2.22
N GLY A 23 -16.23 48.43 3.15
CA GLY A 23 -15.97 48.51 4.59
C GLY A 23 -14.86 47.54 5.01
N PRO A 24 -14.28 47.69 6.21
CA PRO A 24 -13.13 46.88 6.61
C PRO A 24 -13.55 45.41 6.62
N VAL A 25 -13.05 44.64 5.65
CA VAL A 25 -13.14 43.18 5.68
C VAL A 25 -12.36 42.77 6.93
N ALA A 26 -13.10 42.46 7.99
CA ALA A 26 -12.55 41.95 9.22
C ALA A 26 -11.69 40.74 8.87
N ARG A 27 -10.38 40.89 9.04
CA ARG A 27 -9.42 39.77 9.00
C ARG A 27 -9.92 38.73 10.00
N ARG A 28 -10.57 37.67 9.51
CA ARG A 28 -10.90 36.52 10.32
C ARG A 28 -9.62 35.70 10.52
N PRO A 29 -9.41 35.13 11.72
CA PRO A 29 -8.34 34.17 11.92
C PRO A 29 -8.68 32.96 11.04
N THR A 30 -7.85 32.73 10.04
CA THR A 30 -7.85 31.48 9.28
C THR A 30 -7.73 30.34 10.27
N ASP A 31 -8.64 29.37 10.20
CA ASP A 31 -8.62 28.10 10.93
C ASP A 31 -7.40 27.27 10.48
N LEU A 32 -6.21 27.74 10.85
CA LEU A 32 -5.20 26.86 11.39
C LEU A 32 -5.94 26.03 12.43
N LEU A 33 -6.13 24.73 12.16
CA LEU A 33 -6.43 23.75 13.19
C LEU A 33 -5.52 24.09 14.36
N ARG A 34 -6.11 24.68 15.40
CA ARG A 34 -5.40 25.24 16.54
C ARG A 34 -4.30 24.28 16.97
N ILE A 35 -3.07 24.62 16.63
CA ILE A 35 -1.86 23.85 16.99
C ILE A 35 -1.77 23.75 18.53
N GLY A 36 -2.40 24.69 19.26
CA GLY A 36 -2.59 24.65 20.71
C GLY A 36 -3.87 23.99 21.25
N THR A 37 -4.85 23.60 20.42
CA THR A 37 -6.10 22.97 20.89
C THR A 37 -6.23 21.49 20.50
N PHE A 38 -5.40 20.99 19.58
CA PHE A 38 -5.33 19.57 19.27
C PHE A 38 -4.80 18.72 20.45
N THR A 39 -3.96 19.31 21.31
CA THR A 39 -3.49 18.68 22.55
C THR A 39 -4.56 18.70 23.66
N ASN A 40 -5.41 19.74 23.73
CA ASN A 40 -6.39 19.90 24.81
C ASN A 40 -7.78 19.31 24.52
N ARG A 41 -8.23 19.19 23.25
CA ARG A 41 -9.54 18.59 22.93
C ARG A 41 -9.59 17.06 23.01
N LEU A 42 -8.44 16.37 23.11
CA LEU A 42 -8.37 14.92 23.35
C LEU A 42 -8.42 14.54 24.84
N VAL A 43 -8.56 15.52 25.75
CA VAL A 43 -8.70 15.28 27.21
C VAL A 43 -10.17 15.14 27.63
N GLY A 44 -11.12 15.40 26.74
CA GLY A 44 -12.55 15.22 26.98
C GLY A 44 -13.01 13.77 26.73
N THR A 45 -13.28 13.04 27.81
CA THR A 45 -13.87 11.69 27.85
C THR A 45 -13.24 10.69 26.86
N VAL A 46 -12.09 10.16 27.25
CA VAL A 46 -11.50 8.98 26.62
C VAL A 46 -12.56 7.86 26.60
N PRO A 47 -13.03 7.39 25.42
CA PRO A 47 -13.89 6.21 25.38
C PRO A 47 -13.13 5.05 26.01
N LYS A 48 -13.76 4.28 26.91
CA LYS A 48 -13.15 3.09 27.53
C LYS A 48 -12.87 2.04 26.46
N VAL A 49 -11.71 2.14 25.80
CA VAL A 49 -11.23 1.14 24.84
C VAL A 49 -10.82 -0.11 25.62
N ARG A 50 -11.62 -1.18 25.51
CA ARG A 50 -11.31 -2.47 26.15
C ARG A 50 -10.26 -3.22 25.32
N PHE A 51 -9.05 -3.34 25.84
CA PHE A 51 -8.00 -4.19 25.26
C PHE A 51 -8.18 -5.65 25.71
N SER A 52 -7.85 -6.62 24.86
CA SER A 52 -7.71 -8.02 25.31
C SER A 52 -6.54 -8.14 26.30
N GLU A 53 -6.52 -9.17 27.15
CA GLU A 53 -5.44 -9.40 28.11
C GLU A 53 -4.05 -9.53 27.45
N SER A 54 -4.00 -10.19 26.27
CA SER A 54 -2.77 -10.30 25.47
C SER A 54 -2.33 -8.94 24.92
N THR A 55 -3.27 -8.14 24.39
CA THR A 55 -2.97 -6.78 23.88
C THR A 55 -2.57 -5.85 25.03
N ARG A 56 -3.24 -5.93 26.18
CA ARG A 56 -2.90 -5.16 27.39
C ARG A 56 -1.48 -5.48 27.87
N MET A 57 -1.12 -6.76 27.98
CA MET A 57 0.24 -7.17 28.33
C MET A 57 1.26 -6.65 27.31
N GLN A 58 0.98 -6.76 26.00
CA GLN A 58 1.87 -6.24 24.96
C GLN A 58 2.06 -4.72 25.07
N LEU A 59 0.99 -3.97 25.34
CA LEU A 59 1.01 -2.52 25.51
C LEU A 59 1.75 -2.12 26.80
N GLN A 60 1.53 -2.82 27.91
CA GLN A 60 2.24 -2.56 29.16
C GLN A 60 3.75 -2.87 29.01
N GLN A 61 4.10 -3.98 28.37
CA GLN A 61 5.49 -4.32 28.03
C GLN A 61 6.10 -3.26 27.11
N ARG A 62 5.31 -2.71 26.18
CA ARG A 62 5.74 -1.59 25.32
C ARG A 62 5.98 -0.30 26.10
N ALA A 63 5.08 0.08 27.00
CA ALA A 63 5.26 1.23 27.87
C ALA A 63 6.51 1.08 28.74
N ARG A 64 6.75 -0.10 29.33
CA ARG A 64 7.98 -0.44 30.06
C ARG A 64 9.24 -0.22 29.21
N ARG A 65 9.20 -0.64 27.94
CA ARG A 65 10.31 -0.45 26.97
C ARG A 65 10.56 1.04 26.68
N LEU A 66 9.50 1.81 26.45
CA LEU A 66 9.60 3.25 26.14
C LEU A 66 10.03 4.09 27.36
N ALA A 67 9.56 3.73 28.56
CA ALA A 67 9.98 4.38 29.82
C ALA A 67 11.46 4.14 30.14
N ALA A 68 12.00 2.99 29.75
CA ALA A 68 13.40 2.65 29.95
C ALA A 68 14.30 3.46 28.99
N LYS A 69 14.78 4.62 29.45
CA LYS A 69 15.75 5.47 28.72
C LYS A 69 17.04 4.71 28.41
N GLY A 70 17.12 4.06 27.26
CA GLY A 70 18.35 3.61 26.59
C GLY A 70 19.17 2.50 27.28
N SER A 71 18.78 2.07 28.46
CA SER A 71 19.20 0.83 29.09
C SER A 71 17.92 0.28 29.69
N LEU A 72 17.46 -0.86 29.20
CA LEU A 72 16.37 -1.58 29.86
C LEU A 72 16.73 -1.62 31.36
N ARG A 73 15.93 -1.02 32.23
CA ARG A 73 16.02 -1.27 33.68
C ARG A 73 15.50 -2.70 33.91
N MET A 74 16.20 -3.68 33.34
CA MET A 74 15.88 -5.10 33.37
C MET A 74 15.80 -5.62 34.80
N ASN A 75 16.44 -4.93 35.75
CA ASN A 75 16.44 -5.28 37.17
C ASN A 75 15.03 -5.28 37.79
N LYS A 76 14.04 -4.63 37.19
CA LYS A 76 12.64 -4.67 37.66
C LYS A 76 11.80 -5.78 37.01
N ILE A 77 12.29 -6.44 35.96
CA ILE A 77 11.58 -7.47 35.20
C ILE A 77 12.02 -8.84 35.73
N LYS A 78 11.06 -9.71 36.03
CA LYS A 78 11.39 -11.05 36.55
C LYS A 78 12.02 -11.91 35.46
N ASP A 79 12.97 -12.74 35.85
CA ASP A 79 13.57 -13.70 34.94
C ASP A 79 12.49 -14.66 34.40
N GLY A 80 12.50 -14.88 33.09
CA GLY A 80 11.50 -15.67 32.36
C GLY A 80 10.29 -14.91 31.81
N GLU A 81 10.10 -13.64 32.15
CA GLU A 81 9.01 -12.82 31.63
C GLU A 81 9.19 -12.55 30.13
N ILE A 82 8.09 -12.58 29.37
CA ILE A 82 8.10 -12.27 27.94
C ILE A 82 8.27 -10.76 27.75
N LEU A 83 9.25 -10.36 26.95
CA LEU A 83 9.55 -8.96 26.63
C LEU A 83 8.84 -8.50 25.35
N LYS A 84 8.81 -9.37 24.34
CA LYS A 84 8.18 -9.11 23.04
C LYS A 84 7.90 -10.44 22.34
N MET A 85 6.79 -10.51 21.61
CA MET A 85 6.46 -11.68 20.82
C MET A 85 5.77 -11.28 19.52
N ASP A 86 6.10 -11.95 18.42
CA ASP A 86 5.46 -11.71 17.12
C ASP A 86 5.63 -12.89 16.15
N ARG A 87 4.73 -13.01 15.20
CA ARG A 87 4.80 -14.03 14.15
C ARG A 87 5.72 -13.53 13.04
N MET A 88 6.69 -14.36 12.64
CA MET A 88 7.68 -13.98 11.65
C MET A 88 8.00 -15.14 10.71
N LEU A 89 8.33 -14.79 9.47
CA LEU A 89 8.93 -15.71 8.52
C LEU A 89 10.45 -15.76 8.77
N ILE A 90 11.02 -16.96 8.91
CA ILE A 90 12.45 -17.15 9.22
C ILE A 90 13.11 -18.12 8.24
N ARG A 91 14.31 -17.77 7.80
CA ARG A 91 15.25 -18.61 7.04
C ARG A 91 16.59 -18.64 7.79
N THR A 92 17.27 -19.78 7.76
CA THR A 92 18.56 -19.96 8.45
C THR A 92 19.63 -20.43 7.48
N GLU A 93 20.80 -19.82 7.59
CA GLU A 93 22.00 -20.12 6.85
C GLU A 93 23.19 -20.32 7.78
N VAL A 94 24.21 -21.02 7.31
CA VAL A 94 25.46 -21.24 8.04
C VAL A 94 26.63 -20.93 7.13
N THR A 95 27.62 -20.23 7.66
CA THR A 95 28.92 -20.02 7.01
C THR A 95 30.07 -20.37 7.96
N LYS A 96 31.19 -20.78 7.38
CA LYS A 96 32.47 -20.94 8.10
C LYS A 96 33.31 -19.67 8.07
N GLN A 97 32.93 -18.69 7.23
CA GLN A 97 33.64 -17.42 7.13
C GLN A 97 33.34 -16.56 8.37
N SER A 98 34.34 -15.77 8.77
CA SER A 98 34.16 -14.79 9.83
C SER A 98 33.34 -13.62 9.30
N VAL A 99 32.13 -13.45 9.82
CA VAL A 99 31.26 -12.33 9.50
C VAL A 99 31.56 -11.18 10.47
N GLY A 100 31.70 -9.95 9.96
CA GLY A 100 31.94 -8.76 10.78
C GLY A 100 30.74 -8.37 11.66
N ASN A 101 30.86 -7.23 12.35
CA ASN A 101 29.81 -6.71 13.24
C ASN A 101 28.66 -6.01 12.50
N ASP A 102 28.86 -5.65 11.23
CA ASP A 102 27.85 -5.04 10.36
C ASP A 102 27.62 -5.94 9.15
N PHE A 103 26.76 -6.96 9.31
CA PHE A 103 26.29 -7.80 8.21
C PHE A 103 25.01 -7.22 7.61
N ASP A 104 25.01 -6.98 6.31
CA ASP A 104 23.86 -6.50 5.54
C ASP A 104 23.84 -7.14 4.15
N GLU A 105 22.87 -6.75 3.33
CA GLU A 105 22.73 -7.24 1.96
C GLU A 105 23.99 -7.01 1.11
N ARG A 106 24.71 -5.90 1.28
CA ARG A 106 25.98 -5.64 0.57
C ARG A 106 27.06 -6.61 1.00
N VAL A 107 27.29 -6.73 2.31
CA VAL A 107 28.34 -7.62 2.85
C VAL A 107 28.06 -9.08 2.49
N SER A 108 26.78 -9.47 2.40
CA SER A 108 26.39 -10.84 2.05
C SER A 108 26.86 -11.30 0.68
N THR A 109 27.07 -10.39 -0.28
CA THR A 109 27.62 -10.74 -1.61
C THR A 109 29.01 -11.38 -1.53
N SER A 110 29.80 -11.01 -0.52
CA SER A 110 31.15 -11.53 -0.29
C SER A 110 31.17 -12.78 0.59
N VAL A 111 30.03 -13.14 1.20
CA VAL A 111 29.94 -14.22 2.18
C VAL A 111 29.30 -15.45 1.55
N VAL A 112 30.06 -16.54 1.48
CA VAL A 112 29.53 -17.82 1.01
C VAL A 112 28.83 -18.52 2.16
N SER A 113 27.51 -18.64 2.07
CA SER A 113 26.67 -19.32 3.06
C SER A 113 25.97 -20.55 2.46
N GLN A 114 25.62 -21.50 3.33
CA GLN A 114 24.83 -22.67 2.98
C GLN A 114 23.47 -22.60 3.67
N GLN A 115 22.40 -22.85 2.92
CA GLN A 115 21.05 -22.85 3.47
C GLN A 115 20.83 -24.07 4.38
N LEU A 116 20.57 -23.80 5.67
CA LEU A 116 20.25 -24.82 6.67
C LEU A 116 18.74 -25.09 6.71
N ASP A 117 17.93 -24.03 6.74
CA ASP A 117 16.47 -24.12 6.82
C ASP A 117 15.81 -23.19 5.80
N LYS A 118 14.78 -23.70 5.13
CA LYS A 118 13.92 -22.92 4.22
C LYS A 118 13.03 -21.96 5.00
N TRP A 119 12.48 -20.97 4.29
CA TRP A 119 11.48 -20.05 4.82
C TRP A 119 10.31 -20.79 5.49
N ARG A 120 10.15 -20.57 6.79
CA ARG A 120 9.07 -21.12 7.63
C ARG A 120 8.56 -20.05 8.58
N GLU A 121 7.29 -20.11 8.89
CA GLU A 121 6.68 -19.18 9.84
C GLU A 121 6.85 -19.69 11.28
N PHE A 122 7.35 -18.84 12.17
CA PHE A 122 7.52 -19.13 13.59
C PHE A 122 6.85 -18.07 14.45
N MET A 123 6.53 -18.47 15.68
CA MET A 123 6.21 -17.56 16.76
C MET A 123 7.52 -17.21 17.47
N VAL A 124 7.97 -15.97 17.32
CA VAL A 124 9.22 -15.47 17.90
C VAL A 124 8.92 -14.84 19.25
N VAL A 125 9.61 -15.28 20.30
CA VAL A 125 9.41 -14.82 21.68
C VAL A 125 10.75 -14.40 22.25
N CYS A 126 10.88 -13.15 22.67
CA CYS A 126 12.03 -12.68 23.44
C CYS A 126 11.65 -12.68 24.92
N ARG A 127 12.46 -13.31 25.77
CA ARG A 127 12.27 -13.32 27.23
C ARG A 127 13.44 -12.67 27.95
N LYS A 128 13.19 -12.13 29.14
CA LYS A 128 14.26 -11.82 30.08
C LYS A 128 14.84 -13.15 30.54
N GLN A 129 16.13 -13.34 30.33
CA GLN A 129 16.88 -14.46 30.88
C GLN A 129 18.29 -13.96 31.11
N SER A 130 18.75 -14.01 32.35
CA SER A 130 20.09 -13.55 32.72
C SER A 130 21.00 -14.77 32.80
N GLU A 131 21.83 -14.97 31.77
CA GLU A 131 22.78 -16.08 31.71
C GLU A 131 24.14 -15.58 31.22
N GLY A 132 25.11 -15.51 32.12
CA GLY A 132 26.44 -14.94 31.83
C GLY A 132 26.35 -13.46 31.44
N ASP A 133 26.78 -13.14 30.22
CA ASP A 133 26.74 -11.80 29.61
C ASP A 133 25.48 -11.54 28.76
N ALA A 134 24.56 -12.51 28.69
CA ALA A 134 23.30 -12.38 27.99
C ALA A 134 22.19 -11.92 28.95
N ASP A 135 21.46 -10.88 28.54
CA ASP A 135 20.36 -10.29 29.30
C ASP A 135 18.97 -10.74 28.82
N ALA A 136 18.90 -11.43 27.69
CA ALA A 136 17.67 -11.94 27.12
C ALA A 136 17.92 -13.16 26.24
N VAL A 137 16.87 -13.96 26.05
CA VAL A 137 16.87 -15.09 25.12
C VAL A 137 15.80 -14.90 24.04
N LEU A 138 16.14 -15.19 22.79
CA LEU A 138 15.21 -15.22 21.67
C LEU A 138 14.85 -16.67 21.34
N GLN A 139 13.56 -17.00 21.36
CA GLN A 139 13.05 -18.36 21.23
C GLN A 139 12.13 -18.49 20.01
N LEU A 140 12.34 -19.53 19.20
CA LEU A 140 11.56 -19.79 17.99
C LEU A 140 10.60 -20.96 18.21
N TYR A 141 9.29 -20.69 18.24
CA TYR A 141 8.25 -21.69 18.48
C TYR A 141 7.50 -22.07 17.20
N GLN A 142 7.18 -23.36 17.06
CA GLN A 142 6.29 -23.89 16.02
C GLN A 142 4.84 -24.03 16.51
N THR A 143 4.48 -23.37 17.62
CA THR A 143 3.16 -23.44 18.27
C THR A 143 2.69 -22.04 18.67
N ARG A 144 1.37 -21.83 18.68
CA ARG A 144 0.69 -20.59 19.11
C ARG A 144 0.33 -20.59 20.59
N VAL A 145 0.55 -21.71 21.28
CA VAL A 145 0.36 -21.86 22.72
C VAL A 145 1.70 -21.61 23.39
N ILE A 146 1.82 -20.48 24.08
CA ILE A 146 3.07 -20.01 24.70
C ILE A 146 2.85 -19.94 26.20
N ALA A 147 3.73 -20.58 26.96
CA ALA A 147 3.73 -20.49 28.42
C ALA A 147 4.10 -19.07 28.87
N VAL A 148 3.46 -18.54 29.91
CA VAL A 148 3.71 -17.16 30.36
C VAL A 148 5.08 -17.04 31.04
N SER A 149 5.47 -17.99 31.89
CA SER A 149 6.76 -18.00 32.62
C SER A 149 7.79 -18.98 32.03
N SER A 150 9.08 -18.74 32.28
CA SER A 150 10.17 -19.69 31.92
C SER A 150 10.09 -21.00 32.71
N ALA A 151 9.65 -20.96 33.98
CA ALA A 151 9.44 -22.15 34.81
C ALA A 151 8.43 -23.12 34.18
N ASP A 152 7.44 -22.57 33.46
CA ASP A 152 6.40 -23.33 32.78
C ASP A 152 6.84 -23.86 31.39
N VAL A 153 7.99 -23.41 30.87
CA VAL A 153 8.53 -23.91 29.59
C VAL A 153 8.99 -25.37 29.73
N GLY A 154 9.44 -25.76 30.93
CA GLY A 154 9.79 -27.15 31.25
C GLY A 154 8.59 -28.10 31.33
N THR A 155 7.42 -27.59 31.72
CA THR A 155 6.16 -28.35 31.88
C THR A 155 5.26 -28.28 30.64
N ALA A 156 5.48 -27.31 29.75
CA ALA A 156 4.75 -27.20 28.49
C ALA A 156 5.08 -28.35 27.53
N LYS A 157 4.04 -28.95 26.91
CA LYS A 157 4.17 -30.09 25.98
C LYS A 157 5.06 -29.82 24.74
N LYS A 158 5.39 -28.57 24.41
CA LYS A 158 6.16 -28.21 23.20
C LYS A 158 7.26 -27.18 23.51
N LYS A 159 8.51 -27.61 23.38
CA LYS A 159 9.73 -26.80 23.56
C LYS A 159 10.02 -25.91 22.32
N PRO A 160 10.73 -24.79 22.47
CA PRO A 160 11.17 -23.99 21.32
C PRO A 160 12.15 -24.79 20.45
N LYS A 161 12.11 -24.59 19.13
CA LYS A 161 13.00 -25.26 18.17
C LYS A 161 14.44 -24.72 18.27
N VAL A 162 14.56 -23.41 18.47
CA VAL A 162 15.84 -22.70 18.55
C VAL A 162 15.76 -21.73 19.73
N GLN A 163 16.86 -21.60 20.46
CA GLN A 163 17.06 -20.59 21.50
C GLN A 163 18.37 -19.87 21.22
N LEU A 164 18.34 -18.54 21.19
CA LEU A 164 19.49 -17.68 20.93
C LEU A 164 19.70 -16.77 22.13
N MET A 165 20.84 -16.91 22.80
CA MET A 165 21.23 -16.01 23.88
C MET A 165 21.67 -14.67 23.29
N LEU A 166 20.99 -13.59 23.68
CA LEU A 166 21.28 -12.24 23.23
C LEU A 166 22.35 -11.63 24.12
N SER A 167 23.60 -12.00 23.85
CA SER A 167 24.80 -11.40 24.44
C SER A 167 25.44 -10.45 23.43
N GLN A 168 26.03 -9.36 23.93
CA GLN A 168 26.75 -8.37 23.10
C GLN A 168 27.97 -8.96 22.39
N THR A 169 28.54 -10.05 22.92
CA THR A 169 29.74 -10.69 22.36
C THR A 169 29.40 -11.83 21.40
N ARG A 170 28.25 -12.48 21.58
CA ARG A 170 27.88 -13.71 20.84
C ARG A 170 26.83 -13.50 19.77
N ALA A 171 26.01 -12.46 19.89
CA ALA A 171 24.88 -12.20 19.00
C ALA A 171 24.92 -10.78 18.45
N HIS A 172 24.73 -10.66 17.15
CA HIS A 172 24.67 -9.38 16.45
C HIS A 172 23.37 -9.26 15.68
N VAL A 173 22.92 -8.03 15.47
CA VAL A 173 21.64 -7.72 14.84
C VAL A 173 21.81 -6.54 13.89
N ASN A 174 21.30 -6.69 12.66
CA ASN A 174 21.28 -5.61 11.69
C ASN A 174 20.00 -5.64 10.83
N LEU A 175 19.72 -4.53 10.15
CA LEU A 175 18.73 -4.50 9.09
C LEU A 175 19.39 -5.08 7.83
N PHE A 176 18.99 -6.28 7.43
CA PHE A 176 19.59 -6.96 6.28
C PHE A 176 19.24 -6.23 4.99
N SER A 177 17.93 -6.13 4.71
CA SER A 177 17.44 -5.37 3.55
C SER A 177 16.73 -4.12 4.02
N SER A 178 17.16 -3.01 3.44
CA SER A 178 16.58 -1.71 3.75
C SER A 178 15.22 -1.50 3.06
N LEU A 179 14.91 -2.25 2.00
CA LEU A 179 13.68 -2.09 1.22
C LEU A 179 12.53 -2.84 1.89
N ASP A 180 12.62 -4.17 1.94
CA ASP A 180 11.57 -5.01 2.51
C ASP A 180 11.56 -5.03 4.06
N LYS A 181 12.58 -4.42 4.68
CA LYS A 181 12.83 -4.33 6.13
C LYS A 181 13.13 -5.69 6.79
N THR A 182 13.68 -6.65 6.05
CA THR A 182 14.14 -7.93 6.61
C THR A 182 15.28 -7.71 7.61
N LEU A 183 15.17 -8.33 8.77
CA LEU A 183 16.18 -8.31 9.83
C LEU A 183 17.14 -9.48 9.66
N CYS A 184 18.39 -9.31 10.08
CA CYS A 184 19.30 -10.43 10.29
C CYS A 184 19.80 -10.45 11.75
N ILE A 185 19.91 -11.67 12.27
CA ILE A 185 20.57 -11.97 13.54
C ILE A 185 21.60 -13.04 13.24
N TRP A 186 22.84 -12.86 13.66
CA TRP A 186 23.84 -13.91 13.52
C TRP A 186 24.55 -14.16 14.83
N THR A 187 24.83 -15.43 15.06
CA THR A 187 25.57 -15.90 16.23
C THR A 187 26.82 -16.62 15.78
N ARG A 188 27.90 -16.40 16.52
CA ARG A 188 29.17 -17.11 16.31
C ARG A 188 29.29 -18.19 17.36
N GLU A 189 29.21 -19.45 16.92
CA GLU A 189 29.42 -20.61 17.77
C GLU A 189 30.62 -21.40 17.22
N LYS A 190 31.72 -21.41 17.98
CA LYS A 190 32.99 -22.04 17.58
C LYS A 190 33.49 -21.44 16.24
N GLU A 191 33.71 -22.28 15.23
CA GLU A 191 34.13 -21.90 13.87
C GLU A 191 32.96 -21.69 12.89
N ARG A 192 31.70 -21.71 13.36
CA ARG A 192 30.54 -21.55 12.49
C ARG A 192 29.75 -20.32 12.88
N THR A 193 29.40 -19.53 11.88
CA THR A 193 28.47 -18.41 12.01
C THR A 193 27.12 -18.86 11.48
N THR A 194 26.09 -18.81 12.33
CA THR A 194 24.71 -19.10 11.92
C THR A 194 23.97 -17.80 11.74
N ILE A 195 23.37 -17.59 10.57
CA ILE A 195 22.65 -16.39 10.18
C ILE A 195 21.16 -16.70 10.11
N TYR A 196 20.37 -15.93 10.83
CA TYR A 196 18.92 -15.99 10.84
C TYR A 196 18.39 -14.74 10.13
N TYR A 197 17.61 -14.92 9.07
CA TYR A 197 16.86 -13.84 8.43
C TYR A 197 15.44 -13.87 8.97
N LEU A 198 14.97 -12.75 9.54
CA LEU A 198 13.65 -12.63 10.16
C LEU A 198 12.85 -11.57 9.41
N ARG A 199 11.68 -11.97 8.93
CA ARG A 199 10.72 -11.07 8.30
C ARG A 199 9.41 -11.06 9.10
N PRO A 200 9.20 -10.04 9.94
CA PRO A 200 7.90 -9.76 10.57
C PRO A 200 6.81 -9.49 9.51
N GLN A 201 5.54 -9.50 9.92
CA GLN A 201 4.42 -9.35 8.99
C GLN A 201 4.38 -7.95 8.33
N SER A 202 4.69 -6.89 9.08
CA SER A 202 4.62 -5.51 8.58
C SER A 202 5.99 -4.80 8.65
N GLY A 203 6.12 -3.68 7.93
CA GLY A 203 7.34 -2.87 7.94
C GLY A 203 7.53 -2.20 9.30
N ALA A 204 6.47 -1.62 9.85
CA ALA A 204 6.49 -0.98 11.17
C ALA A 204 6.90 -1.97 12.27
N ALA A 205 6.36 -3.19 12.24
CA ALA A 205 6.74 -4.24 13.18
C ALA A 205 8.22 -4.62 13.06
N SER A 206 8.76 -4.66 11.83
CA SER A 206 10.16 -4.98 11.56
C SER A 206 11.10 -3.97 12.18
N VAL A 207 10.83 -2.68 11.97
CA VAL A 207 11.66 -1.62 12.50
C VAL A 207 11.52 -1.51 14.03
N GLU A 208 10.34 -1.77 14.58
CA GLU A 208 10.14 -1.87 16.04
C GLU A 208 10.96 -3.02 16.66
N TRP A 209 10.98 -4.19 16.00
CA TRP A 209 11.82 -5.32 16.43
C TRP A 209 13.30 -5.01 16.32
N TYR A 210 13.73 -4.31 15.26
CA TYR A 210 15.12 -3.89 15.11
C TYR A 210 15.58 -3.00 16.26
N THR A 211 14.80 -1.96 16.57
CA THR A 211 15.09 -1.05 17.69
C THR A 211 15.06 -1.77 19.04
N PHE A 212 14.11 -2.69 19.22
CA PHE A 212 14.03 -3.50 20.44
C PHE A 212 15.27 -4.39 20.63
N LEU A 213 15.66 -5.17 19.62
CA LEU A 213 16.80 -6.08 19.69
C LEU A 213 18.10 -5.32 19.91
N ARG A 214 18.27 -4.15 19.28
CA ARG A 214 19.43 -3.28 19.53
C ARG A 214 19.44 -2.74 20.96
N GLY A 215 18.28 -2.33 21.50
CA GLY A 215 18.17 -1.90 22.89
C GLY A 215 18.55 -3.01 23.88
N VAL A 216 18.18 -4.26 23.59
CA VAL A 216 18.58 -5.45 24.38
C VAL A 216 20.10 -5.67 24.33
N LEU A 217 20.73 -5.48 23.16
CA LEU A 217 22.18 -5.56 22.99
C LEU A 217 22.94 -4.31 23.46
N GLY A 218 22.31 -3.44 24.27
CA GLY A 218 22.96 -2.29 24.91
C GLY A 218 23.20 -1.08 23.99
N PHE A 219 22.64 -1.05 22.78
CA PHE A 219 22.73 0.13 21.93
C PHE A 219 21.89 1.28 22.48
N LYS A 220 22.55 2.42 22.74
CA LYS A 220 21.89 3.62 23.25
C LYS A 220 21.04 4.29 22.17
N LYS A 221 19.90 4.83 22.60
CA LYS A 221 19.01 5.64 21.76
C LYS A 221 19.73 6.90 21.25
N LEU A 222 19.46 7.29 20.01
CA LEU A 222 19.90 8.56 19.44
C LEU A 222 19.30 9.72 20.24
N LYS A 223 20.17 10.63 20.72
CA LYS A 223 19.78 11.84 21.46
C LYS A 223 19.42 12.99 20.53
N THR A 224 19.90 12.94 19.30
CA THR A 224 19.73 14.00 18.29
C THR A 224 19.16 13.38 17.02
N LEU A 225 18.25 14.10 16.38
CA LEU A 225 17.65 13.71 15.10
C LEU A 225 17.87 14.84 14.09
N GLN A 226 18.41 14.49 12.93
CA GLN A 226 18.57 15.41 11.81
C GLN A 226 17.38 15.23 10.85
N VAL A 227 16.75 16.34 10.47
CA VAL A 227 15.64 16.40 9.51
C VAL A 227 16.06 17.30 8.36
N ASN A 228 16.11 16.78 7.14
CA ASN A 228 16.44 17.55 5.95
C ASN A 228 15.16 18.15 5.34
N VAL A 229 15.27 19.34 4.77
CA VAL A 229 14.21 20.03 4.04
C VAL A 229 14.73 20.30 2.63
N PRO A 230 14.54 19.37 1.68
CA PRO A 230 15.17 19.43 0.37
C PRO A 230 14.79 20.67 -0.43
N ASP A 231 13.52 21.09 -0.40
CA ASP A 231 13.01 22.24 -1.15
C ASP A 231 13.67 23.56 -0.72
N LEU A 232 14.13 23.64 0.53
CA LEU A 232 14.86 24.78 1.09
C LEU A 232 16.38 24.56 1.14
N SER A 233 16.86 23.34 0.83
CA SER A 233 18.25 22.92 1.04
C SER A 233 18.77 23.14 2.47
N VAL A 234 17.91 22.93 3.48
CA VAL A 234 18.23 23.13 4.91
C VAL A 234 18.25 21.80 5.68
N THR A 235 19.14 21.67 6.66
CA THR A 235 19.13 20.56 7.63
C THR A 235 18.84 21.09 9.04
N LEU A 236 17.76 20.61 9.63
CA LEU A 236 17.34 20.93 10.99
C LEU A 236 17.87 19.89 11.97
N ARG A 237 18.42 20.36 13.10
CA ARG A 237 18.88 19.49 14.18
C ARG A 237 17.93 19.60 15.37
N LEU A 238 17.31 18.48 15.72
CA LEU A 238 16.45 18.35 16.89
C LEU A 238 17.20 17.63 18.02
N ASP A 239 17.48 18.37 19.09
CA ASP A 239 17.99 17.78 20.32
C ASP A 239 16.84 17.26 21.18
N ASP A 240 16.99 16.03 21.67
CA ASP A 240 15.99 15.23 22.40
C ASP A 240 14.59 15.29 21.77
N PRO A 241 14.40 14.74 20.55
CA PRO A 241 13.16 14.88 19.77
C PRO A 241 11.92 14.27 20.45
N PHE A 242 12.11 13.51 21.53
CA PHE A 242 11.04 12.85 22.27
C PHE A 242 11.06 13.17 23.77
N GLY A 243 11.91 14.09 24.21
CA GLY A 243 12.09 14.41 25.61
C GLY A 243 11.06 15.41 26.11
N THR A 244 9.92 14.92 26.61
CA THR A 244 9.08 15.72 27.51
C THR A 244 9.04 15.07 28.89
N ALA A 245 9.19 15.89 29.94
CA ALA A 245 9.16 15.41 31.33
C ALA A 245 7.83 14.72 31.66
N GLU A 246 6.74 15.19 31.06
CA GLU A 246 5.40 14.64 31.15
C GLU A 246 5.29 13.26 30.47
N ALA A 247 5.83 13.09 29.26
CA ALA A 247 5.82 11.79 28.59
C ALA A 247 6.59 10.73 29.38
N THR A 248 7.66 11.11 30.07
CA THR A 248 8.44 10.17 30.89
C THR A 248 7.61 9.63 32.07
N LYS A 249 6.89 10.50 32.79
CA LYS A 249 6.00 10.09 33.90
C LYS A 249 4.83 9.25 33.42
N VAL A 250 4.17 9.66 32.33
CA VAL A 250 3.06 8.90 31.73
C VAL A 250 3.51 7.49 31.32
N LEU A 251 4.70 7.35 30.76
CA LEU A 251 5.27 6.04 30.40
C LEU A 251 5.62 5.18 31.63
N GLU A 252 6.11 5.78 32.72
CA GLU A 252 6.39 5.08 33.98
C GLU A 252 5.09 4.57 34.65
N ASP A 253 4.04 5.40 34.68
CA ASP A 253 2.75 5.00 35.24
C ASP A 253 2.06 3.92 34.40
N ALA A 254 2.15 4.03 33.07
CA ALA A 254 1.68 3.01 32.13
C ALA A 254 2.44 1.68 32.32
N ALA A 255 3.76 1.75 32.54
CA ALA A 255 4.61 0.59 32.80
C ALA A 255 4.21 -0.16 34.09
N ASN A 256 3.74 0.58 35.10
CA ASN A 256 3.24 0.05 36.36
C ASN A 256 1.82 -0.53 36.26
N GLY A 257 1.17 -0.43 35.09
CA GLY A 257 -0.12 -1.06 34.80
C GLY A 257 -1.34 -0.17 34.99
N ASN A 258 -1.15 1.14 35.15
CA ASN A 258 -2.24 2.12 35.17
C ASN A 258 -2.89 2.23 33.77
N GLU A 259 -4.19 1.93 33.68
CA GLU A 259 -4.94 1.90 32.41
C GLU A 259 -5.07 3.28 31.76
N ASP A 260 -5.33 4.33 32.55
CA ASP A 260 -5.46 5.69 32.04
C ASP A 260 -4.12 6.22 31.53
N ALA A 261 -3.03 5.87 32.23
CA ALA A 261 -1.68 6.19 31.80
C ALA A 261 -1.30 5.41 30.52
N LEU A 262 -1.76 4.17 30.35
CA LEU A 262 -1.53 3.37 29.15
C LEU A 262 -2.16 4.02 27.92
N VAL A 263 -3.39 4.50 28.03
CA VAL A 263 -4.07 5.20 26.92
C VAL A 263 -3.39 6.54 26.62
N LYS A 264 -3.02 7.30 27.65
CA LYS A 264 -2.26 8.56 27.47
C LYS A 264 -0.90 8.34 26.83
N ALA A 265 -0.18 7.28 27.21
CA ALA A 265 1.12 6.90 26.63
C ALA A 265 0.98 6.59 25.13
N ILE A 266 -0.05 5.83 24.75
CA ILE A 266 -0.35 5.52 23.35
C ILE A 266 -0.62 6.81 22.58
N ASN A 267 -1.48 7.69 23.09
CA ASN A 267 -1.82 8.94 22.41
C ASN A 267 -0.61 9.88 22.26
N THR A 268 0.25 9.94 23.27
CA THR A 268 1.51 10.71 23.22
C THR A 268 2.44 10.16 22.14
N GLU A 269 2.53 8.82 22.02
CA GLU A 269 3.31 8.17 20.97
C GLU A 269 2.76 8.46 19.58
N LYS A 270 1.43 8.43 19.42
CA LYS A 270 0.75 8.81 18.17
C LYS A 270 1.03 10.25 17.74
N GLY A 271 1.18 11.15 18.70
CA GLY A 271 1.50 12.57 18.44
C GLY A 271 2.97 12.87 18.14
N ALA A 272 3.88 11.89 18.26
CA ALA A 272 5.32 12.16 18.20
C ALA A 272 5.79 12.69 16.83
N ALA A 273 5.27 12.15 15.72
CA ALA A 273 5.60 12.64 14.39
C ALA A 273 5.07 14.07 14.17
N GLY A 274 3.84 14.36 14.59
CA GLY A 274 3.25 15.70 14.55
C GLY A 274 4.02 16.71 15.39
N ALA A 275 4.52 16.30 16.56
CA ALA A 275 5.37 17.15 17.42
C ALA A 275 6.72 17.48 16.74
N ILE A 276 7.34 16.50 16.06
CA ILE A 276 8.56 16.71 15.27
C ILE A 276 8.30 17.71 14.15
N ILE A 277 7.22 17.53 13.38
CA ILE A 277 6.83 18.44 12.29
C ILE A 277 6.62 19.86 12.84
N SER A 278 5.85 20.00 13.93
CA SER A 278 5.56 21.30 14.55
C SER A 278 6.84 22.01 14.98
N ARG A 279 7.78 21.29 15.62
CA ARG A 279 9.06 21.86 16.02
C ARG A 279 9.92 22.27 14.82
N CYS A 280 9.91 21.50 13.73
CA CYS A 280 10.62 21.86 12.50
C CYS A 280 10.04 23.14 11.88
N ILE A 281 8.72 23.25 11.79
CA ILE A 281 8.04 24.45 11.27
C ILE A 281 8.38 25.67 12.12
N SER A 282 8.27 25.56 13.46
CA SER A 282 8.63 26.66 14.36
C SER A 282 10.11 27.08 14.29
N MET A 283 11.01 26.17 13.90
CA MET A 283 12.42 26.53 13.64
C MET A 283 12.58 27.26 12.30
N LEU A 284 11.83 26.86 11.26
CA LEU A 284 11.85 27.52 9.96
C LEU A 284 11.23 28.92 10.01
N GLU A 285 10.15 29.10 10.80
CA GLU A 285 9.47 30.40 11.00
C GLU A 285 10.38 31.47 11.62
N GLN A 286 11.45 31.07 12.32
CA GLN A 286 12.42 32.02 12.89
C GLN A 286 13.28 32.70 11.84
N SER A 287 13.36 32.13 10.63
CA SER A 287 14.16 32.68 9.53
C SER A 287 13.24 33.38 8.52
N PRO A 288 13.35 34.70 8.32
CA PRO A 288 12.45 35.45 7.45
C PRO A 288 12.54 35.05 5.98
N GLU A 289 13.67 34.46 5.55
CA GLU A 289 13.93 33.97 4.19
C GLU A 289 12.89 32.93 3.72
N TRP A 290 12.28 32.19 4.65
CA TRP A 290 11.36 31.09 4.35
C TRP A 290 9.90 31.44 4.55
N ALA A 291 9.59 32.69 4.92
CA ALA A 291 8.23 33.10 5.27
C ALA A 291 7.22 32.86 4.13
N ASP A 292 7.60 33.11 2.88
CA ASP A 292 6.70 32.96 1.74
C ASP A 292 6.51 31.50 1.33
N VAL A 293 7.54 30.65 1.44
CA VAL A 293 7.42 29.21 1.23
C VAL A 293 6.55 28.57 2.31
N LEU A 294 6.74 28.98 3.57
CA LEU A 294 5.92 28.52 4.70
C LEU A 294 4.46 28.95 4.55
N LYS A 295 4.18 30.17 4.05
CA LYS A 295 2.81 30.59 3.71
C LYS A 295 2.20 29.70 2.63
N HIS A 296 2.96 29.36 1.59
CA HIS A 296 2.49 28.46 0.53
C HIS A 296 2.15 27.08 1.09
N TRP A 297 3.03 26.51 1.91
CA TRP A 297 2.76 25.23 2.58
C TRP A 297 1.55 25.31 3.51
N GLN A 298 1.39 26.39 4.28
CA GLN A 298 0.24 26.59 5.15
C GLN A 298 -1.09 26.69 4.39
N GLN A 299 -1.08 27.26 3.18
CA GLN A 299 -2.28 27.48 2.37
C GLN A 299 -2.64 26.27 1.49
N HIS A 300 -1.66 25.55 0.98
CA HIS A 300 -1.88 24.59 -0.10
C HIS A 300 -1.42 23.15 0.20
N ASP A 301 -0.43 22.96 1.08
CA ASP A 301 0.25 21.67 1.21
C ASP A 301 0.24 21.10 2.63
N ARG A 302 -0.28 19.88 2.78
CA ARG A 302 -0.05 19.14 4.02
C ARG A 302 1.39 18.65 4.06
N VAL A 303 2.19 19.17 4.98
CA VAL A 303 3.58 18.72 5.16
C VAL A 303 3.64 17.37 5.89
N GLY A 304 4.59 16.52 5.51
CA GLY A 304 4.82 15.21 6.11
C GLY A 304 6.30 14.88 6.29
N LEU A 305 6.57 13.85 7.10
CA LEU A 305 7.90 13.28 7.24
C LEU A 305 8.04 12.06 6.32
N ALA A 306 9.21 11.89 5.71
CA ALA A 306 9.53 10.73 4.89
C ALA A 306 10.96 10.26 5.13
N TRP A 307 11.19 8.95 5.07
CA TRP A 307 12.52 8.36 5.02
C TRP A 307 12.97 8.24 3.57
N LYS A 308 14.02 8.97 3.19
CA LYS A 308 14.66 8.86 1.89
C LYS A 308 15.83 7.88 1.94
N ARG A 309 15.96 7.06 0.88
CA ARG A 309 17.20 6.34 0.58
C ARG A 309 17.40 6.20 -0.92
N TYR A 310 18.45 6.82 -1.43
CA TYR A 310 18.71 6.95 -2.86
C TYR A 310 17.52 7.61 -3.59
N ASP A 311 16.95 6.93 -4.59
CA ASP A 311 15.78 7.34 -5.37
C ASP A 311 14.44 7.04 -4.69
N ARG A 312 14.43 6.37 -3.53
CA ARG A 312 13.22 5.96 -2.80
C ARG A 312 12.80 6.99 -1.75
N LEU A 313 11.49 7.21 -1.66
CA LEU A 313 10.86 8.01 -0.61
C LEU A 313 9.80 7.18 0.13
N GLU A 314 9.99 6.98 1.43
CA GLU A 314 9.08 6.22 2.29
C GLU A 314 8.35 7.14 3.27
N TRP A 315 7.10 7.51 2.95
CA TRP A 315 6.30 8.36 3.84
C TRP A 315 6.08 7.72 5.21
N ILE A 316 6.18 8.53 6.27
CA ILE A 316 5.82 8.13 7.62
C ILE A 316 4.32 8.38 7.81
N TYR A 317 3.55 7.29 7.92
CA TYR A 317 2.11 7.33 8.12
C TYR A 317 1.63 6.14 8.98
N GLY A 318 0.40 6.23 9.47
CA GLY A 318 -0.31 5.09 10.07
C GLY A 318 0.48 4.42 11.20
N ALA A 319 0.69 3.11 11.12
CA ALA A 319 1.41 2.38 12.16
C ALA A 319 2.89 2.78 12.30
N VAL A 320 3.53 3.38 11.29
CA VAL A 320 4.92 3.87 11.41
C VAL A 320 4.93 5.19 12.18
N GLU A 321 3.99 6.07 11.87
CA GLU A 321 3.77 7.37 12.54
C GLU A 321 3.43 7.18 14.02
N GLN A 322 2.52 6.25 14.31
CA GLN A 322 2.12 5.90 15.68
C GLN A 322 3.23 5.25 16.51
N ARG A 323 4.36 4.90 15.89
CA ARG A 323 5.47 4.18 16.53
C ARG A 323 6.82 4.83 16.22
N MET A 324 6.84 6.16 16.15
CA MET A 324 8.01 6.95 15.73
C MET A 324 9.29 6.67 16.57
N TYR A 325 9.14 6.24 17.82
CA TYR A 325 10.28 5.81 18.65
C TYR A 325 11.00 4.60 18.09
N GLY A 326 10.25 3.65 17.53
CA GLY A 326 10.81 2.45 16.92
C GLY A 326 11.50 2.76 15.60
N THR A 327 11.00 3.74 14.85
CA THR A 327 11.46 4.02 13.48
C THR A 327 12.78 4.78 13.43
N ILE A 328 13.21 5.41 14.52
CA ILE A 328 14.48 6.16 14.58
C ILE A 328 15.72 5.32 14.24
N ALA A 329 15.67 4.00 14.42
CA ALA A 329 16.78 3.14 14.02
C ALA A 329 17.01 3.13 12.50
N MET A 330 16.03 3.55 11.70
CA MET A 330 16.20 3.79 10.26
C MET A 330 17.15 4.94 9.96
N ALA A 331 17.44 5.84 10.91
CA ALA A 331 18.39 6.94 10.70
C ALA A 331 19.81 6.47 10.35
N LYS A 332 20.18 5.20 10.65
CA LYS A 332 21.45 4.60 10.22
C LYS A 332 21.50 4.37 8.70
N THR A 333 20.36 4.04 8.08
CA THR A 333 20.28 3.61 6.68
C THR A 333 19.55 4.60 5.77
N HIS A 334 18.72 5.48 6.33
CA HIS A 334 17.88 6.44 5.63
C HIS A 334 18.12 7.87 6.16
N GLU A 335 17.75 8.86 5.34
CA GLU A 335 17.68 10.27 5.71
C GLU A 335 16.23 10.62 6.04
N LEU A 336 16.01 11.36 7.12
CA LEU A 336 14.67 11.84 7.46
C LEU A 336 14.48 13.18 6.78
N GLU A 337 13.42 13.31 5.98
CA GLU A 337 13.10 14.52 5.23
C GLU A 337 11.71 15.05 5.61
N LEU A 338 11.55 16.37 5.57
CA LEU A 338 10.28 17.08 5.69
C LEU A 338 9.90 17.58 4.29
N ARG A 339 8.72 17.17 3.80
CA ARG A 339 8.26 17.48 2.44
C ARG A 339 6.75 17.70 2.37
N PRO A 340 6.25 18.48 1.40
CA PRO A 340 4.84 18.50 1.00
C PRO A 340 4.32 17.11 0.61
N LYS A 341 3.11 16.75 1.04
CA LYS A 341 2.47 15.48 0.70
C LYS A 341 1.78 15.58 -0.65
N ASP A 342 2.52 15.33 -1.72
CA ASP A 342 1.97 15.35 -3.07
C ASP A 342 1.07 14.15 -3.37
N HIS A 343 -0.02 14.42 -4.09
CA HIS A 343 -0.91 13.43 -4.66
C HIS A 343 -0.55 13.16 -6.13
N TYR A 344 -1.05 12.05 -6.69
CA TYR A 344 -0.84 11.74 -8.09
C TYR A 344 -1.45 12.85 -8.98
N PRO A 345 -0.67 13.42 -9.91
CA PRO A 345 -1.12 14.54 -10.74
C PRO A 345 -2.41 14.23 -11.53
N ALA A 346 -3.39 15.12 -11.38
CA ALA A 346 -4.64 15.14 -12.17
C ALA A 346 -4.53 15.99 -13.45
N ILE A 347 -3.41 16.71 -13.63
CA ILE A 347 -3.15 17.55 -14.80
C ILE A 347 -1.90 17.01 -15.51
N THR A 348 -1.98 16.88 -16.82
CA THR A 348 -0.84 16.54 -17.69
C THR A 348 -0.70 17.56 -18.82
N LYS A 349 0.45 17.57 -19.50
CA LYS A 349 0.72 18.52 -20.60
C LYS A 349 0.75 17.78 -21.94
N THR A 350 0.15 18.39 -22.96
CA THR A 350 0.31 17.92 -24.34
C THR A 350 1.71 18.22 -24.86
N ARG A 351 2.06 17.65 -26.03
CA ARG A 351 3.31 18.00 -26.74
C ARG A 351 3.44 19.49 -27.07
N LYS A 352 2.31 20.21 -27.15
CA LYS A 352 2.26 21.65 -27.43
C LYS A 352 2.33 22.51 -26.16
N GLY A 353 2.28 21.89 -24.98
CA GLY A 353 2.28 22.58 -23.69
C GLY A 353 0.90 22.79 -23.07
N ASP A 354 -0.19 22.54 -23.81
CA ASP A 354 -1.56 22.70 -23.32
C ASP A 354 -1.83 21.77 -22.13
N ALA A 355 -2.47 22.29 -21.09
CA ALA A 355 -2.88 21.51 -19.92
C ALA A 355 -4.10 20.64 -20.26
N LEU A 356 -4.03 19.36 -19.90
CA LEU A 356 -5.13 18.40 -19.94
C LEU A 356 -5.47 17.98 -18.51
N GLU A 357 -6.70 18.26 -18.10
CA GLU A 357 -7.27 17.78 -16.85
C GLU A 357 -7.77 16.33 -16.99
N GLU A 358 -7.72 15.56 -15.91
CA GLU A 358 -8.23 14.20 -15.84
C GLU A 358 -9.74 14.19 -16.08
N PRO A 359 -10.24 13.56 -17.16
CA PRO A 359 -11.66 13.49 -17.42
C PRO A 359 -12.35 12.48 -16.51
N SER A 360 -13.64 12.70 -16.22
CA SER A 360 -14.45 11.81 -15.39
C SER A 360 -14.49 10.38 -15.95
N PRO A 361 -14.40 9.33 -15.08
CA PRO A 361 -14.52 7.94 -15.49
C PRO A 361 -15.87 7.66 -16.16
N VAL A 362 -15.90 6.64 -17.03
CA VAL A 362 -17.14 6.17 -17.69
C VAL A 362 -17.42 4.72 -17.34
N GLU A 363 -18.67 4.41 -17.04
CA GLU A 363 -19.16 3.06 -16.76
C GLU A 363 -20.56 2.79 -17.32
N GLY A 364 -20.90 1.52 -17.55
CA GLY A 364 -22.20 1.09 -18.08
C GLY A 364 -22.16 -0.23 -18.86
N PHE A 365 -23.35 -0.71 -19.24
CA PHE A 365 -23.50 -1.95 -20.00
C PHE A 365 -23.20 -1.75 -21.49
N LEU A 366 -22.35 -2.62 -22.04
CA LEU A 366 -22.06 -2.69 -23.47
C LEU A 366 -22.08 -4.15 -23.94
N VAL A 367 -22.43 -4.35 -25.20
CA VAL A 367 -22.27 -5.66 -25.85
C VAL A 367 -20.99 -5.67 -26.66
N ARG A 368 -20.09 -6.58 -26.34
CA ARG A 368 -18.86 -6.81 -27.10
C ARG A 368 -19.15 -7.79 -28.23
N LEU A 369 -18.81 -7.40 -29.46
CA LEU A 369 -19.04 -8.22 -30.67
C LEU A 369 -17.76 -8.90 -31.21
N THR A 370 -16.65 -8.84 -30.48
CA THR A 370 -15.34 -9.34 -30.91
C THR A 370 -14.78 -10.34 -29.89
N SER A 371 -14.12 -11.42 -30.35
CA SER A 371 -13.43 -12.36 -29.46
C SER A 371 -12.07 -11.81 -28.96
N GLN A 372 -11.47 -12.45 -27.96
CA GLN A 372 -10.17 -12.04 -27.39
C GLN A 372 -9.02 -11.94 -28.42
N LYS A 373 -9.05 -12.78 -29.47
CA LYS A 373 -8.03 -12.79 -30.53
C LYS A 373 -8.34 -11.78 -31.65
N GLY A 374 -9.38 -10.95 -31.50
CA GLY A 374 -9.88 -10.10 -32.57
C GLY A 374 -10.44 -10.91 -33.74
N GLN A 375 -10.83 -12.18 -33.52
CA GLN A 375 -11.56 -12.95 -34.52
C GLN A 375 -13.06 -12.68 -34.35
N ASP A 376 -13.67 -12.20 -35.43
CA ASP A 376 -15.06 -11.72 -35.42
C ASP A 376 -16.06 -12.81 -35.84
N ARG A 377 -15.60 -14.02 -36.22
CA ARG A 377 -16.48 -15.08 -36.73
C ARG A 377 -16.20 -16.45 -36.12
N ARG A 378 -17.28 -17.16 -35.77
CA ARG A 378 -17.31 -18.61 -35.63
C ARG A 378 -18.42 -19.15 -36.53
N MET A 379 -18.07 -19.96 -37.53
CA MET A 379 -19.02 -20.51 -38.52
C MET A 379 -19.88 -19.43 -39.21
N GLY A 380 -19.27 -18.29 -39.56
CA GLY A 380 -19.96 -17.24 -40.29
C GLY A 380 -20.71 -16.20 -39.44
N LYS A 381 -20.93 -16.45 -38.14
CA LYS A 381 -21.67 -15.55 -37.23
C LYS A 381 -20.74 -14.78 -36.30
N MET A 382 -21.12 -13.54 -35.95
CA MET A 382 -20.43 -12.72 -34.94
C MET A 382 -20.77 -13.19 -33.54
N LEU A 383 -19.76 -13.37 -32.69
CA LEU A 383 -19.95 -13.74 -31.28
C LEU A 383 -20.24 -12.47 -30.48
N PHE A 384 -21.23 -12.54 -29.58
CA PHE A 384 -21.53 -11.42 -28.70
C PHE A 384 -21.45 -11.82 -27.23
N LYS A 385 -21.06 -10.85 -26.39
CA LYS A 385 -21.04 -10.99 -24.93
C LYS A 385 -21.50 -9.70 -24.26
N ARG A 386 -22.48 -9.80 -23.37
CA ARG A 386 -23.02 -8.69 -22.58
C ARG A 386 -22.14 -8.49 -21.36
N LEU A 387 -21.56 -7.30 -21.22
CA LEU A 387 -20.61 -6.98 -20.17
C LEU A 387 -20.93 -5.60 -19.57
N TYR A 388 -20.55 -5.43 -18.31
CA TYR A 388 -20.48 -4.13 -17.68
C TYR A 388 -19.06 -3.59 -17.80
N PHE A 389 -18.90 -2.41 -18.37
CA PHE A 389 -17.61 -1.75 -18.52
C PHE A 389 -17.47 -0.62 -17.51
N THR A 390 -16.28 -0.43 -16.97
CA THR A 390 -15.95 0.68 -16.05
C THR A 390 -14.49 1.07 -16.23
N THR A 391 -14.17 2.34 -15.98
CA THR A 391 -12.82 2.88 -16.20
C THR A 391 -12.11 3.10 -14.88
N TYR A 392 -10.93 2.50 -14.72
CA TYR A 392 -10.02 2.75 -13.60
C TYR A 392 -8.64 3.13 -14.12
N ASN A 393 -8.22 4.35 -13.86
CA ASN A 393 -7.05 4.95 -14.51
C ASN A 393 -7.10 4.74 -16.05
N GLN A 394 -6.03 4.23 -16.65
CA GLN A 394 -5.93 3.89 -18.08
C GLN A 394 -6.63 2.58 -18.48
N TYR A 395 -7.28 1.88 -17.57
CA TYR A 395 -7.87 0.57 -17.82
C TYR A 395 -9.38 0.67 -18.01
N LEU A 396 -9.87 0.26 -19.18
CA LEU A 396 -11.28 -0.01 -19.42
C LEU A 396 -11.57 -1.46 -19.00
N CYS A 397 -11.91 -1.64 -17.73
CA CYS A 397 -12.21 -2.93 -17.13
C CYS A 397 -13.60 -3.42 -17.56
N PHE A 398 -13.78 -4.73 -17.64
CA PHE A 398 -15.08 -5.34 -17.90
C PHE A 398 -15.39 -6.47 -16.92
N LEU A 399 -16.68 -6.60 -16.62
CA LEU A 399 -17.26 -7.54 -15.67
C LEU A 399 -18.48 -8.23 -16.29
N ARG A 400 -18.76 -9.44 -15.85
CA ARG A 400 -20.09 -10.04 -16.02
C ARG A 400 -21.17 -9.23 -15.29
N PRO A 401 -22.38 -9.09 -15.86
CA PRO A 401 -23.49 -8.36 -15.24
C PRO A 401 -23.80 -8.81 -13.80
N ALA A 402 -23.70 -10.10 -13.49
CA ALA A 402 -23.95 -10.64 -12.16
C ALA A 402 -22.95 -10.17 -11.09
N ASN A 403 -21.74 -9.77 -11.49
CA ASN A 403 -20.70 -9.26 -10.59
C ASN A 403 -20.65 -7.73 -10.57
N ALA A 404 -21.46 -7.06 -11.39
CA ALA A 404 -21.47 -5.61 -11.50
C ALA A 404 -22.41 -4.99 -10.47
N THR A 405 -21.94 -3.95 -9.79
CA THR A 405 -22.71 -3.09 -8.91
C THR A 405 -22.75 -1.69 -9.51
N PRO A 406 -23.74 -1.38 -10.37
CA PRO A 406 -23.87 -0.05 -10.96
C PRO A 406 -24.11 1.00 -9.87
N PRO A 407 -23.74 2.28 -10.12
CA PRO A 407 -23.98 3.35 -9.17
C PRO A 407 -25.48 3.50 -8.92
N PRO A 408 -25.88 3.89 -7.70
CA PRO A 408 -27.28 4.15 -7.41
C PRO A 408 -27.76 5.35 -8.26
N PRO A 409 -29.00 5.31 -8.78
CA PRO A 409 -29.56 6.45 -9.48
C PRO A 409 -29.60 7.68 -8.54
N PRO A 410 -29.51 8.91 -9.08
CA PRO A 410 -29.68 10.13 -8.29
C PRO A 410 -30.93 10.03 -7.42
N LYS A 411 -30.86 10.50 -6.16
CA LYS A 411 -31.98 10.45 -5.22
C LYS A 411 -33.19 11.15 -5.85
N LEU A 412 -34.11 10.38 -6.42
CA LEU A 412 -35.39 10.88 -6.93
C LEU A 412 -36.18 11.38 -5.72
N ALA A 413 -36.79 12.56 -5.84
CA ALA A 413 -37.64 13.08 -4.78
C ALA A 413 -38.73 12.04 -4.48
N VAL A 414 -38.82 11.60 -3.22
CA VAL A 414 -39.88 10.69 -2.78
C VAL A 414 -41.20 11.36 -3.14
N ALA A 415 -42.05 10.68 -3.92
CA ALA A 415 -43.39 11.19 -4.22
C ALA A 415 -44.08 11.53 -2.90
N ALA A 416 -44.86 12.63 -2.86
CA ALA A 416 -45.48 13.17 -1.63
C ALA A 416 -46.31 12.16 -0.82
N ASN A 417 -46.57 10.98 -1.38
CA ASN A 417 -47.42 9.92 -0.87
C ASN A 417 -46.63 8.80 -0.14
N GLY A 418 -45.29 8.85 -0.13
CA GLY A 418 -44.45 7.86 0.57
C GLY A 418 -44.29 6.51 -0.14
N ASP A 419 -44.84 6.34 -1.35
CA ASP A 419 -44.69 5.12 -2.15
C ASP A 419 -43.30 5.03 -2.79
N ILE A 420 -42.67 3.86 -2.69
CA ILE A 420 -41.39 3.54 -3.34
C ILE A 420 -41.67 3.32 -4.84
N PRO A 421 -41.10 4.14 -5.76
CA PRO A 421 -41.33 3.97 -7.19
C PRO A 421 -40.80 2.62 -7.69
N SER A 422 -41.51 2.00 -8.64
CA SER A 422 -41.08 0.73 -9.24
C SER A 422 -39.79 0.91 -10.06
N SER A 423 -39.01 -0.18 -10.24
CA SER A 423 -37.74 -0.14 -10.99
C SER A 423 -37.89 0.43 -12.40
N LYS A 424 -39.04 0.23 -13.05
CA LYS A 424 -39.33 0.80 -14.38
C LYS A 424 -39.53 2.32 -14.32
N GLN A 425 -40.29 2.82 -13.35
CA GLN A 425 -40.49 4.26 -13.15
C GLN A 425 -39.19 4.99 -12.80
N ILE A 426 -38.33 4.34 -11.99
CA ILE A 426 -36.99 4.87 -11.68
C ILE A 426 -36.13 4.92 -12.95
N SER A 427 -36.18 3.89 -13.79
CA SER A 427 -35.40 3.85 -15.04
C SER A 427 -35.84 4.88 -16.09
N GLU A 428 -37.13 5.22 -16.13
CA GLU A 428 -37.67 6.24 -17.04
C GLU A 428 -37.35 7.67 -16.59
N GLN A 429 -37.23 7.90 -15.28
CA GLN A 429 -36.93 9.21 -14.71
C GLN A 429 -35.42 9.47 -14.53
N ALA A 430 -34.59 8.43 -14.55
CA ALA A 430 -33.16 8.57 -14.41
C ALA A 430 -32.52 9.20 -15.66
N PRO A 431 -31.62 10.18 -15.50
CA PRO A 431 -30.89 10.74 -16.64
C PRO A 431 -29.99 9.68 -17.28
N LEU A 432 -29.83 9.75 -18.61
CA LEU A 432 -28.98 8.82 -19.37
C LEU A 432 -27.52 8.83 -18.89
N VAL A 433 -27.04 9.99 -18.43
CA VAL A 433 -25.70 10.19 -17.87
C VAL A 433 -25.84 11.03 -16.61
N TYR A 434 -25.23 10.57 -15.52
CA TYR A 434 -25.07 11.34 -14.28
C TYR A 434 -23.68 11.09 -13.72
N GLU A 435 -23.16 12.08 -12.99
CA GLU A 435 -21.84 12.03 -12.38
C GLU A 435 -21.99 11.71 -10.89
N VAL A 436 -21.12 10.83 -10.39
CA VAL A 436 -21.01 10.49 -8.97
C VAL A 436 -19.66 10.98 -8.50
N ASP A 437 -19.65 12.13 -7.84
CA ASP A 437 -18.47 12.67 -7.17
C ASP A 437 -18.66 12.58 -5.65
N PRO A 438 -17.92 11.69 -4.96
CA PRO A 438 -17.95 11.59 -3.50
C PRO A 438 -17.41 12.82 -2.77
N TYR A 439 -16.53 13.59 -3.40
CA TYR A 439 -15.83 14.72 -2.80
C TYR A 439 -15.91 15.97 -3.68
N PRO A 440 -17.13 16.50 -3.93
CA PRO A 440 -17.29 17.66 -4.79
C PRO A 440 -16.52 18.85 -4.22
N LEU A 441 -15.67 19.44 -5.04
CA LEU A 441 -14.80 20.55 -4.67
C LEU A 441 -15.47 21.89 -4.97
N ASP A 442 -15.36 22.83 -4.03
CA ASP A 442 -15.61 24.26 -4.24
C ASP A 442 -14.26 24.98 -4.19
N GLY A 443 -13.75 25.36 -5.37
CA GLY A 443 -12.36 25.77 -5.54
C GLY A 443 -11.38 24.65 -5.19
N HIS A 444 -10.67 24.77 -4.05
CA HIS A 444 -9.71 23.77 -3.56
C HIS A 444 -10.18 23.03 -2.30
N HIS A 445 -11.41 23.29 -1.85
CA HIS A 445 -11.93 22.75 -0.60
C HIS A 445 -13.10 21.80 -0.87
N ILE A 446 -13.25 20.79 -0.03
CA ILE A 446 -14.40 19.88 -0.12
C ILE A 446 -15.65 20.65 0.29
N SER A 447 -16.61 20.75 -0.63
CA SER A 447 -17.80 21.60 -0.55
C SER A 447 -18.65 21.44 0.72
N TRP A 448 -18.57 20.29 1.40
CA TRP A 448 -19.33 20.01 2.62
C TRP A 448 -18.48 20.01 3.90
N LEU A 449 -17.16 20.21 3.81
CA LEU A 449 -16.25 20.34 4.95
C LEU A 449 -15.95 21.80 5.33
N ASP A 450 -15.99 22.72 4.37
CA ASP A 450 -15.44 24.08 4.52
C ASP A 450 -16.41 25.22 4.15
N THR A 451 -17.73 24.97 4.21
CA THR A 451 -18.72 26.05 4.07
C THR A 451 -18.76 26.91 5.32
N GLU A 452 -18.91 28.24 5.17
CA GLU A 452 -19.16 29.17 6.27
C GLU A 452 -20.43 28.76 7.04
N GLY A 453 -20.22 27.94 8.08
CA GLY A 453 -21.29 27.25 8.80
C GLY A 453 -20.92 25.78 8.98
N ILE A 454 -20.60 25.38 10.21
CA ILE A 454 -20.35 23.97 10.56
C ILE A 454 -21.63 23.19 10.24
N LYS A 455 -21.65 22.48 9.11
CA LYS A 455 -22.72 21.53 8.81
C LYS A 455 -22.87 20.56 9.98
N PRO A 456 -24.10 20.12 10.33
CA PRO A 456 -24.31 19.19 11.42
C PRO A 456 -23.41 17.96 11.28
N ALA A 457 -22.79 17.50 12.37
CA ALA A 457 -21.90 16.33 12.35
C ALA A 457 -22.59 15.06 11.81
N SER A 458 -23.92 14.99 11.84
CA SER A 458 -24.71 13.92 11.22
C SER A 458 -24.66 13.97 9.68
N GLU A 459 -24.68 15.15 9.08
CA GLU A 459 -24.60 15.33 7.61
C GLU A 459 -23.19 15.01 7.11
N GLN A 460 -22.15 15.46 7.82
CA GLN A 460 -20.77 15.09 7.52
C GLN A 460 -20.55 13.57 7.56
N ARG A 461 -21.06 12.91 8.60
CA ARG A 461 -21.00 11.43 8.69
C ARG A 461 -21.78 10.73 7.59
N ALA A 462 -22.89 11.32 7.11
CA ALA A 462 -23.66 10.77 6.00
C ALA A 462 -22.86 10.85 4.70
N HIS A 463 -22.24 12.01 4.40
CA HIS A 463 -21.36 12.16 3.24
C HIS A 463 -20.12 11.25 3.32
N ASP A 464 -19.49 11.13 4.49
CA ASP A 464 -18.39 10.18 4.71
C ASP A 464 -18.83 8.73 4.44
N ALA A 465 -20.04 8.36 4.88
CA ALA A 465 -20.59 7.02 4.66
C ALA A 465 -20.91 6.75 3.19
N GLU A 466 -21.46 7.75 2.48
CA GLU A 466 -21.71 7.67 1.03
C GLU A 466 -20.41 7.53 0.24
N ALA A 467 -19.39 8.33 0.57
CA ALA A 467 -18.07 8.24 -0.05
C ALA A 467 -17.37 6.90 0.24
N SER A 468 -17.48 6.40 1.47
CA SER A 468 -16.97 5.06 1.83
C SER A 468 -17.69 3.95 1.06
N ALA A 469 -19.01 4.03 0.92
CA ALA A 469 -19.79 3.04 0.17
C ALA A 469 -19.42 3.03 -1.32
N GLU A 470 -19.19 4.21 -1.90
CA GLU A 470 -18.74 4.33 -3.30
C GLU A 470 -17.30 3.82 -3.49
N ALA A 471 -16.40 4.08 -2.53
CA ALA A 471 -15.06 3.50 -2.55
C ALA A 471 -15.12 1.96 -2.48
N ASP A 472 -15.92 1.39 -1.56
CA ASP A 472 -16.11 -0.05 -1.43
C ASP A 472 -16.74 -0.66 -2.68
N ARG A 473 -17.71 0.01 -3.32
CA ARG A 473 -18.29 -0.39 -4.61
C ARG A 473 -17.20 -0.50 -5.68
N ASN A 474 -16.37 0.53 -5.83
CA ASN A 474 -15.29 0.53 -6.80
C ASN A 474 -14.26 -0.58 -6.56
N VAL A 475 -13.96 -0.87 -5.29
CA VAL A 475 -13.08 -2.00 -4.91
C VAL A 475 -13.72 -3.34 -5.25
N GLN A 476 -15.02 -3.50 -5.01
CA GLN A 476 -15.74 -4.71 -5.37
C GLN A 476 -15.73 -4.92 -6.88
N MET A 477 -15.97 -3.86 -7.66
CA MET A 477 -15.95 -3.89 -9.12
C MET A 477 -14.58 -4.30 -9.68
N ILE A 478 -13.50 -3.64 -9.26
CA ILE A 478 -12.16 -4.02 -9.74
C ILE A 478 -11.76 -5.43 -9.27
N THR A 479 -12.15 -5.83 -8.06
CA THR A 479 -11.86 -7.18 -7.53
C THR A 479 -12.68 -8.26 -8.24
N GLY A 480 -13.85 -7.91 -8.78
CA GLY A 480 -14.73 -8.76 -9.56
C GLY A 480 -14.45 -8.78 -11.06
N CYS A 481 -13.50 -7.98 -11.56
CA CYS A 481 -13.26 -7.87 -13.00
C CYS A 481 -12.72 -9.16 -13.63
N ASP A 482 -13.17 -9.41 -14.86
CA ASP A 482 -12.78 -10.57 -15.67
C ASP A 482 -11.58 -10.22 -16.58
N GLY A 483 -11.42 -8.94 -16.94
CA GLY A 483 -10.30 -8.45 -17.73
C GLY A 483 -10.37 -6.94 -17.97
N PHE A 484 -9.43 -6.42 -18.76
CA PHE A 484 -9.40 -5.01 -19.14
C PHE A 484 -8.85 -4.78 -20.55
N ILE A 485 -9.19 -3.62 -21.12
CA ILE A 485 -8.57 -3.05 -22.32
C ILE A 485 -7.72 -1.85 -21.88
N ASN A 486 -6.46 -1.80 -22.29
CA ASN A 486 -5.59 -0.67 -22.00
C ASN A 486 -5.88 0.49 -22.97
N LEU A 487 -6.37 1.61 -22.45
CA LEU A 487 -6.73 2.78 -23.26
C LEU A 487 -5.52 3.43 -23.94
N CYS A 488 -4.32 3.26 -23.39
CA CYS A 488 -3.09 3.75 -24.03
C CYS A 488 -2.84 3.05 -25.39
N ASP A 489 -3.30 1.80 -25.54
CA ASP A 489 -3.15 1.01 -26.77
C ASP A 489 -4.22 1.34 -27.83
N VAL A 490 -5.21 2.18 -27.52
CA VAL A 490 -6.31 2.55 -28.44
C VAL A 490 -5.92 3.75 -29.31
N GLN A 491 -5.56 3.52 -30.57
CA GLN A 491 -5.22 4.55 -31.54
C GLN A 491 -6.35 5.57 -31.73
N HIS A 492 -7.55 5.08 -32.06
CA HIS A 492 -8.71 5.92 -32.37
C HIS A 492 -10.02 5.28 -31.88
N VAL A 493 -10.94 6.14 -31.44
CA VAL A 493 -12.35 5.79 -31.16
C VAL A 493 -13.21 6.33 -32.30
N ARG A 494 -13.80 5.43 -33.11
CA ARG A 494 -14.54 5.79 -34.31
C ARG A 494 -15.92 5.14 -34.37
N LYS A 495 -16.76 5.64 -35.27
CA LYS A 495 -18.04 4.98 -35.61
C LYS A 495 -17.72 3.67 -36.34
N MET A 496 -18.62 2.69 -36.24
CA MET A 496 -18.49 1.44 -37.00
C MET A 496 -18.28 1.73 -38.50
N HIS A 497 -17.31 1.06 -39.10
CA HIS A 497 -17.00 1.21 -40.52
C HIS A 497 -17.05 -0.15 -41.21
N ARG A 498 -18.11 -0.38 -42.00
CA ARG A 498 -18.25 -1.60 -42.80
C ARG A 498 -17.17 -1.64 -43.89
N GLY A 499 -16.47 -2.76 -44.00
CA GLY A 499 -15.38 -2.98 -44.96
C GLY A 499 -13.99 -2.75 -44.38
N ALA A 500 -13.89 -2.39 -43.09
CA ALA A 500 -12.60 -2.27 -42.41
C ALA A 500 -11.97 -3.63 -42.08
N ALA A 501 -12.80 -4.67 -41.93
CA ALA A 501 -12.37 -6.04 -41.70
C ALA A 501 -13.03 -6.99 -42.70
N LEU A 502 -12.35 -8.08 -43.07
CA LEU A 502 -12.91 -9.16 -43.91
C LEU A 502 -14.19 -9.78 -43.31
N ALA A 503 -14.46 -9.53 -42.03
CA ALA A 503 -15.69 -9.93 -41.35
C ALA A 503 -16.94 -9.13 -41.78
N ASP A 504 -16.77 -8.01 -42.48
CA ASP A 504 -17.84 -7.06 -42.80
C ASP A 504 -18.66 -7.40 -44.05
N GLU A 505 -18.15 -8.27 -44.92
CA GLU A 505 -18.76 -8.59 -46.22
C GLU A 505 -20.10 -9.34 -46.10
N HIS A 506 -20.37 -9.99 -44.95
CA HIS A 506 -21.55 -10.84 -44.74
C HIS A 506 -22.42 -10.37 -43.56
N LEU A 507 -22.24 -9.12 -43.10
CA LEU A 507 -22.98 -8.57 -41.96
C LEU A 507 -24.22 -7.83 -42.44
N GLU A 508 -25.39 -8.23 -41.96
CA GLU A 508 -26.65 -7.53 -42.24
C GLU A 508 -26.87 -6.41 -41.22
N GLN A 509 -27.56 -5.33 -41.62
CA GLN A 509 -27.95 -4.29 -40.68
C GLN A 509 -29.21 -4.73 -39.96
N GLY A 510 -29.16 -4.83 -38.64
CA GLY A 510 -30.32 -5.26 -37.86
C GLY A 510 -30.11 -5.15 -36.35
N SER A 511 -31.11 -5.56 -35.59
CA SER A 511 -31.18 -5.36 -34.15
C SER A 511 -31.40 -6.66 -33.37
N GLU A 512 -31.02 -7.80 -33.96
CA GLU A 512 -31.17 -9.14 -33.37
C GLU A 512 -30.59 -9.26 -31.94
N VAL A 513 -29.55 -8.49 -31.62
CA VAL A 513 -29.01 -8.43 -30.25
C VAL A 513 -29.82 -7.44 -29.39
N GLU A 514 -30.83 -7.97 -28.72
CA GLU A 514 -31.56 -7.23 -27.69
C GLU A 514 -30.75 -7.09 -26.40
N PHE A 515 -30.78 -5.87 -25.84
CA PHE A 515 -30.27 -5.56 -24.49
C PHE A 515 -31.19 -6.12 -23.40
N ASN A 516 -32.50 -6.20 -23.68
CA ASN A 516 -33.54 -6.63 -22.77
C ASN A 516 -34.09 -7.97 -23.25
N THR A 517 -33.51 -9.10 -22.83
CA THR A 517 -34.14 -10.39 -23.07
C THR A 517 -35.38 -10.52 -22.18
N ALA A 518 -36.51 -10.97 -22.72
CA ALA A 518 -37.75 -11.17 -21.96
C ALA A 518 -37.61 -12.19 -20.80
N ASP A 519 -36.59 -13.05 -20.82
CA ASP A 519 -36.23 -13.94 -19.72
C ASP A 519 -35.23 -13.26 -18.76
N GLU A 520 -35.74 -12.43 -17.85
CA GLU A 520 -34.97 -11.84 -16.73
C GLU A 520 -34.23 -12.93 -15.90
N GLN A 521 -34.75 -14.16 -15.88
CA GLN A 521 -34.15 -15.32 -15.20
C GLN A 521 -32.82 -15.77 -15.82
N GLN A 522 -32.58 -15.57 -17.13
CA GLN A 522 -31.32 -15.94 -17.78
C GLN A 522 -30.22 -14.89 -17.60
N MET A 523 -30.58 -13.60 -17.51
CA MET A 523 -29.61 -12.50 -17.34
C MET A 523 -28.94 -12.50 -15.96
N GLY A 524 -29.67 -12.86 -14.90
CA GLY A 524 -29.15 -12.89 -13.53
C GLY A 524 -28.29 -14.12 -13.18
N GLN A 525 -28.31 -15.17 -14.01
CA GLN A 525 -27.62 -16.44 -13.75
C GLN A 525 -26.44 -16.73 -14.70
N ASN A 526 -26.18 -15.85 -15.67
CA ASN A 526 -25.13 -16.11 -16.65
C ASN A 526 -23.73 -15.79 -16.09
N ASP A 527 -23.21 -16.72 -15.29
CA ASP A 527 -21.86 -16.71 -14.72
C ASP A 527 -20.82 -17.29 -15.71
N SER A 528 -21.21 -17.57 -16.97
CA SER A 528 -20.35 -18.24 -17.94
C SER A 528 -19.20 -17.37 -18.45
N LEU A 529 -18.02 -17.98 -18.58
CA LEU A 529 -16.88 -17.38 -19.29
C LEU A 529 -17.03 -17.44 -20.81
N GLN A 530 -17.96 -18.23 -21.34
CA GLN A 530 -18.22 -18.34 -22.78
C GLN A 530 -18.95 -17.10 -23.32
N ASP A 531 -19.06 -17.01 -24.64
CA ASP A 531 -19.86 -15.96 -25.29
C ASP A 531 -21.35 -16.28 -25.13
N ASP A 532 -22.20 -15.24 -25.04
CA ASP A 532 -23.63 -15.38 -24.73
C ASP A 532 -24.43 -15.86 -25.94
N GLY A 533 -23.88 -15.69 -27.15
CA GLY A 533 -24.51 -16.13 -28.38
C GLY A 533 -23.74 -15.69 -29.62
N SER A 534 -24.38 -15.87 -30.77
CA SER A 534 -23.86 -15.41 -32.06
C SER A 534 -24.96 -14.79 -32.92
N THR A 535 -24.66 -13.70 -33.62
CA THR A 535 -25.60 -12.95 -34.47
C THR A 535 -25.05 -12.75 -35.88
N THR A 536 -25.93 -12.54 -36.85
CA THR A 536 -25.60 -12.11 -38.22
C THR A 536 -25.96 -10.65 -38.49
N GLU A 537 -26.66 -9.99 -37.56
CA GLU A 537 -27.16 -8.63 -37.66
C GLU A 537 -26.48 -7.71 -36.64
N VAL A 538 -26.04 -6.52 -37.09
CA VAL A 538 -25.47 -5.50 -36.21
C VAL A 538 -26.09 -4.14 -36.46
N ASP A 539 -26.35 -3.40 -35.37
CA ASP A 539 -26.83 -2.03 -35.43
C ASP A 539 -25.66 -1.04 -35.44
N ASP A 540 -25.25 -0.62 -36.64
CA ASP A 540 -24.22 0.39 -36.88
C ASP A 540 -24.52 1.72 -36.16
N GLY A 541 -25.80 2.06 -36.02
CA GLY A 541 -26.29 3.25 -35.34
C GLY A 541 -25.91 3.25 -33.86
N ARG A 542 -25.88 2.08 -33.22
CA ARG A 542 -25.52 1.89 -31.81
C ARG A 542 -24.12 1.33 -31.58
N THR A 543 -23.37 1.01 -32.64
CA THR A 543 -22.05 0.40 -32.53
C THR A 543 -20.91 1.39 -32.78
N PHE A 544 -19.86 1.31 -31.97
CA PHE A 544 -18.61 2.04 -32.13
C PHE A 544 -17.40 1.10 -32.03
N GLU A 545 -16.25 1.58 -32.51
CA GLU A 545 -15.02 0.81 -32.63
C GLU A 545 -13.86 1.45 -31.87
N LEU A 546 -13.10 0.62 -31.17
CA LEU A 546 -11.77 0.95 -30.64
C LEU A 546 -10.72 0.33 -31.56
N VAL A 547 -9.97 1.17 -32.28
CA VAL A 547 -8.87 0.71 -33.14
C VAL A 547 -7.60 0.66 -32.30
N MET A 548 -7.02 -0.52 -32.16
CA MET A 548 -5.83 -0.76 -31.34
C MET A 548 -4.54 -0.51 -32.14
N ASN A 549 -3.44 -0.21 -31.45
CA ASN A 549 -2.12 0.02 -32.06
C ASN A 549 -1.57 -1.23 -32.78
N ASN A 550 -2.03 -2.44 -32.43
CA ASN A 550 -1.66 -3.69 -33.11
C ASN A 550 -2.52 -3.99 -34.36
N GLY A 551 -3.40 -3.06 -34.74
CA GLY A 551 -4.29 -3.19 -35.91
C GLY A 551 -5.58 -3.97 -35.65
N LEU A 552 -5.77 -4.52 -34.44
CA LEU A 552 -7.03 -5.17 -34.07
C LEU A 552 -8.11 -4.13 -33.74
N VAL A 553 -9.38 -4.52 -33.90
CA VAL A 553 -10.53 -3.66 -33.64
C VAL A 553 -11.42 -4.30 -32.57
N VAL A 554 -11.88 -3.52 -31.60
CA VAL A 554 -12.89 -3.92 -30.63
C VAL A 554 -14.21 -3.26 -30.99
N ARG A 555 -15.25 -4.05 -31.22
CA ARG A 555 -16.61 -3.57 -31.54
C ARG A 555 -17.49 -3.63 -30.30
N LEU A 556 -18.03 -2.48 -29.93
CA LEU A 556 -18.87 -2.29 -28.76
C LEU A 556 -20.20 -1.67 -29.19
N GLN A 557 -21.30 -2.33 -28.84
CA GLN A 557 -22.66 -1.86 -29.08
C GLN A 557 -23.25 -1.29 -27.80
N THR A 558 -23.92 -0.14 -27.90
CA THR A 558 -24.60 0.56 -26.80
C THR A 558 -26.11 0.34 -26.82
N TYR A 559 -26.77 0.66 -25.70
CA TYR A 559 -28.23 0.60 -25.59
C TYR A 559 -28.93 1.51 -26.60
N SER A 560 -28.50 2.78 -26.68
CA SER A 560 -29.07 3.80 -27.57
C SER A 560 -28.01 4.53 -28.41
N LYS A 561 -28.45 5.26 -29.44
CA LYS A 561 -27.56 6.09 -30.28
C LYS A 561 -26.94 7.26 -29.48
N GLU A 562 -27.69 7.80 -28.53
CA GLU A 562 -27.22 8.85 -27.63
C GLU A 562 -26.13 8.34 -26.69
N ALA A 563 -26.32 7.15 -26.11
CA ALA A 563 -25.32 6.48 -25.29
C ALA A 563 -24.02 6.24 -26.06
N LYS A 564 -24.10 5.88 -27.35
CA LYS A 564 -22.93 5.76 -28.23
C LYS A 564 -22.14 7.06 -28.29
N ILE A 565 -22.82 8.18 -28.50
CA ILE A 565 -22.16 9.49 -28.61
C ILE A 565 -21.49 9.85 -27.28
N ALA A 566 -22.18 9.61 -26.15
CA ALA A 566 -21.63 9.85 -24.81
C ALA A 566 -20.38 8.99 -24.54
N TRP A 567 -20.44 7.68 -24.80
CA TRP A 567 -19.30 6.77 -24.66
C TRP A 567 -18.12 7.19 -25.52
N MET A 568 -18.36 7.50 -26.80
CA MET A 568 -17.30 7.93 -27.72
C MET A 568 -16.65 9.25 -27.27
N LYS A 569 -17.43 10.21 -26.76
CA LYS A 569 -16.90 11.48 -26.25
C LYS A 569 -15.95 11.25 -25.07
N HIS A 570 -16.40 10.55 -24.03
CA HIS A 570 -15.61 10.32 -22.81
C HIS A 570 -14.38 9.45 -23.09
N LEU A 571 -14.53 8.36 -23.87
CA LEU A 571 -13.39 7.50 -24.21
C LEU A 571 -12.32 8.24 -25.00
N ARG A 572 -12.67 9.18 -25.89
CA ARG A 572 -11.68 10.00 -26.61
C ARG A 572 -10.88 10.89 -25.66
N LEU A 573 -11.55 11.51 -24.68
CA LEU A 573 -10.90 12.32 -23.66
C LEU A 573 -9.97 11.47 -22.79
N LEU A 574 -10.45 10.33 -22.30
CA LEU A 574 -9.68 9.39 -21.49
C LEU A 574 -8.46 8.86 -22.24
N VAL A 575 -8.62 8.41 -23.50
CA VAL A 575 -7.51 7.93 -24.33
C VAL A 575 -6.46 9.03 -24.53
N SER A 576 -6.89 10.27 -24.81
CA SER A 576 -5.98 11.40 -24.98
C SER A 576 -5.21 11.70 -23.69
N TYR A 577 -5.91 11.82 -22.57
CA TYR A 577 -5.32 12.12 -21.27
C TYR A 577 -4.34 11.02 -20.83
N TRP A 578 -4.78 9.75 -20.79
CA TRP A 578 -3.97 8.64 -20.27
C TRP A 578 -2.71 8.38 -21.10
N ARG A 579 -2.73 8.63 -22.41
CA ARG A 579 -1.52 8.56 -23.24
C ARG A 579 -0.47 9.59 -22.85
N HIS A 580 -0.89 10.82 -22.60
CA HIS A 580 0.02 11.89 -22.17
C HIS A 580 0.46 11.66 -20.73
N ARG A 581 -0.46 11.25 -19.84
CA ARG A 581 -0.17 10.97 -18.44
C ARG A 581 0.80 9.80 -18.26
N ALA A 582 0.58 8.67 -18.94
CA ALA A 582 1.47 7.50 -18.89
C ALA A 582 2.85 7.81 -19.45
N LYS A 583 2.93 8.62 -20.53
CA LYS A 583 4.21 9.12 -21.04
C LYS A 583 4.91 10.01 -20.01
N ALA A 584 4.19 10.94 -19.38
CA ALA A 584 4.75 11.81 -18.35
C ALA A 584 5.26 11.03 -17.13
N ASP A 585 4.60 9.92 -16.74
CA ASP A 585 5.09 9.04 -15.68
C ASP A 585 6.42 8.38 -16.06
N ILE A 586 6.54 7.84 -17.28
CA ILE A 586 7.80 7.26 -17.76
C ILE A 586 8.89 8.32 -17.87
N ASP A 587 8.57 9.51 -18.36
CA ASP A 587 9.53 10.61 -18.49
C ASP A 587 9.99 11.09 -17.09
N LEU A 588 9.11 11.07 -16.09
CA LEU A 588 9.46 11.32 -14.68
C LEU A 588 10.46 10.28 -14.17
N PHE A 589 10.20 8.99 -14.36
CA PHE A 589 11.15 7.91 -14.01
C PHE A 589 12.54 8.13 -14.62
N LYS A 590 12.59 8.51 -15.90
CA LYS A 590 13.85 8.80 -16.60
C LYS A 590 14.55 10.04 -16.05
N SER A 591 13.80 11.12 -15.79
CA SER A 591 14.36 12.37 -15.29
C SER A 591 14.99 12.21 -13.90
N VAL A 592 14.34 11.47 -13.00
CA VAL A 592 14.86 11.21 -11.65
C VAL A 592 16.12 10.34 -11.70
N ARG A 593 16.14 9.31 -12.57
CA ARG A 593 17.36 8.52 -12.80
C ARG A 593 18.47 9.42 -13.32
N GLN A 594 18.23 10.20 -14.38
CA GLN A 594 19.23 11.08 -14.98
C GLN A 594 19.82 12.07 -13.97
N GLN A 595 18.95 12.74 -13.20
CA GLN A 595 19.37 13.66 -12.13
C GLN A 595 20.25 12.96 -11.08
N ASN A 596 19.94 11.72 -10.73
CA ASN A 596 20.74 10.94 -9.77
C ASN A 596 22.09 10.50 -10.33
N LEU A 597 22.14 10.11 -11.61
CA LEU A 597 23.39 9.78 -12.31
C LEU A 597 24.33 11.01 -12.33
N GLU A 598 23.77 12.18 -12.66
CA GLU A 598 24.51 13.45 -12.67
C GLU A 598 24.94 13.89 -11.26
N ALA A 599 24.05 13.83 -10.27
CA ALA A 599 24.35 14.25 -8.91
C ALA A 599 25.43 13.39 -8.23
N LEU A 600 25.47 12.08 -8.54
CA LEU A 600 26.47 11.16 -8.01
C LEU A 600 27.68 10.96 -8.93
N GLN A 601 27.66 11.52 -10.15
CA GLN A 601 28.71 11.35 -11.16
C GLN A 601 28.97 9.86 -11.48
N ILE A 602 27.89 9.11 -11.68
CA ILE A 602 27.93 7.68 -12.00
C ILE A 602 27.21 7.40 -13.32
N ASP A 603 27.55 6.29 -13.98
CA ASP A 603 26.85 5.80 -15.17
C ASP A 603 25.77 4.76 -14.79
N GLU A 604 24.95 4.36 -15.76
CA GLU A 604 23.89 3.34 -15.58
C GLU A 604 24.46 1.99 -15.11
N ARG A 605 25.73 1.69 -15.41
CA ARG A 605 26.38 0.46 -14.97
C ARG A 605 26.68 0.50 -13.47
N ALA A 606 27.26 1.59 -12.99
CA ALA A 606 27.50 1.82 -11.58
C ALA A 606 26.18 1.98 -10.80
N GLU A 607 25.12 2.52 -11.41
CA GLU A 607 23.79 2.63 -10.81
C GLU A 607 23.26 1.30 -10.29
N ALA A 608 23.41 0.20 -11.05
CA ALA A 608 22.93 -1.12 -10.66
C ALA A 608 23.51 -1.58 -9.31
N GLN A 609 24.77 -1.24 -9.05
CA GLN A 609 25.46 -1.54 -7.79
C GLN A 609 25.13 -0.51 -6.71
N VAL A 610 25.22 0.78 -7.03
CA VAL A 610 25.00 1.89 -6.08
C VAL A 610 23.55 1.90 -5.57
N GLY A 611 22.57 1.83 -6.46
CA GLY A 611 21.15 1.86 -6.10
C GLY A 611 20.70 0.69 -5.22
N SER A 612 21.41 -0.44 -5.31
CA SER A 612 21.13 -1.65 -4.52
C SER A 612 21.85 -1.64 -3.18
N PHE A 613 23.16 -1.36 -3.18
CA PHE A 613 24.06 -1.65 -2.07
C PHE A 613 24.68 -0.44 -1.40
N ALA A 614 24.48 0.77 -1.92
CA ALA A 614 25.17 1.92 -1.36
C ALA A 614 24.76 2.23 0.08
N TYR A 615 25.75 2.67 0.85
CA TYR A 615 25.58 3.21 2.19
C TYR A 615 24.96 4.60 2.14
N LYS A 616 24.33 5.00 3.25
CA LYS A 616 23.67 6.30 3.39
C LYS A 616 24.56 7.47 2.92
N TRP A 617 25.83 7.48 3.30
CA TRP A 617 26.77 8.56 2.96
C TRP A 617 27.17 8.56 1.47
N GLU A 618 27.12 7.42 0.79
CA GLU A 618 27.40 7.31 -0.66
C GLU A 618 26.26 7.91 -1.50
N VAL A 619 25.02 7.86 -0.99
CA VAL A 619 23.81 8.32 -1.72
C VAL A 619 23.18 9.58 -1.16
N GLY A 620 23.82 10.28 -0.22
CA GLY A 620 23.19 11.45 0.44
C GLY A 620 22.74 12.56 -0.53
N LYS A 621 23.50 12.78 -1.61
CA LYS A 621 23.20 13.79 -2.64
C LYS A 621 22.12 13.39 -3.65
N SER A 622 21.64 12.15 -3.59
CA SER A 622 20.57 11.70 -4.49
C SER A 622 19.28 12.47 -4.28
N TYR A 623 18.42 12.44 -5.29
CA TYR A 623 17.09 12.99 -5.30
C TYR A 623 16.05 11.86 -5.41
N ALA A 624 14.99 11.97 -4.61
CA ALA A 624 13.80 11.14 -4.70
C ALA A 624 12.59 12.03 -5.01
N SER A 625 11.75 11.63 -5.97
CA SER A 625 10.58 12.41 -6.37
C SER A 625 9.37 12.08 -5.50
N PRO A 626 8.68 13.09 -4.92
CA PRO A 626 7.44 12.87 -4.18
C PRO A 626 6.28 12.49 -5.09
N LEU A 627 6.31 12.87 -6.38
CA LEU A 627 5.29 12.50 -7.37
C LEU A 627 5.36 11.00 -7.74
N MET A 628 6.57 10.43 -7.81
CA MET A 628 6.76 8.99 -8.03
C MET A 628 6.26 8.16 -6.83
N TYR A 629 6.54 8.64 -5.62
CA TYR A 629 6.09 8.03 -4.36
C TYR A 629 4.97 8.85 -3.73
N ASN A 630 3.91 9.15 -4.50
CA ASN A 630 2.82 10.01 -4.06
C ASN A 630 1.97 9.39 -2.93
N LEU A 631 1.19 10.23 -2.25
CA LEU A 631 0.38 9.81 -1.12
C LEU A 631 -0.89 9.03 -1.52
N CYS A 632 -1.30 9.00 -2.80
CA CYS A 632 -2.59 8.41 -3.20
C CYS A 632 -2.70 6.92 -2.84
N GLY A 633 -1.60 6.16 -2.88
CA GLY A 633 -1.59 4.75 -2.45
C GLY A 633 -1.81 4.56 -0.95
N ILE A 634 -1.41 5.56 -0.15
CA ILE A 634 -1.58 5.56 1.32
C ILE A 634 -2.96 6.10 1.71
N ALA A 635 -3.39 7.19 1.09
CA ALA A 635 -4.65 7.87 1.36
C ALA A 635 -5.85 7.24 0.63
N GLN A 636 -5.61 6.24 -0.23
CA GLN A 636 -6.63 5.56 -1.03
C GLN A 636 -7.44 6.50 -1.93
N CYS A 637 -6.83 7.56 -2.44
CA CYS A 637 -7.50 8.50 -3.35
C CYS A 637 -7.92 7.84 -4.68
N ARG A 638 -7.32 6.70 -5.02
CA ARG A 638 -7.57 5.96 -6.26
C ARG A 638 -7.82 4.49 -5.97
N THR A 639 -8.71 3.88 -6.74
CA THR A 639 -9.02 2.44 -6.66
C THR A 639 -7.80 1.58 -7.01
N VAL A 640 -7.01 2.02 -7.98
CA VAL A 640 -5.74 1.39 -8.38
C VAL A 640 -4.61 2.08 -7.65
N HIS A 641 -3.91 1.32 -6.79
CA HIS A 641 -2.73 1.80 -6.08
C HIS A 641 -1.52 1.81 -7.01
N LEU A 642 -1.23 0.66 -7.63
CA LEU A 642 -0.10 0.49 -8.53
C LEU A 642 -0.47 -0.48 -9.64
N SER A 643 0.06 -0.27 -10.84
CA SER A 643 -0.17 -1.19 -11.95
C SER A 643 0.99 -1.19 -12.91
N GLY A 644 1.16 -2.29 -13.64
CA GLY A 644 2.21 -2.40 -14.64
C GLY A 644 2.55 -3.84 -14.98
N VAL A 645 3.57 -4.00 -15.83
CA VAL A 645 3.97 -5.32 -16.32
C VAL A 645 5.01 -5.94 -15.41
N LEU A 646 4.77 -7.19 -15.03
CA LEU A 646 5.68 -8.03 -14.27
C LEU A 646 5.90 -9.38 -14.97
N PHE A 647 6.95 -10.08 -14.58
CA PHE A 647 7.18 -11.47 -14.95
C PHE A 647 6.91 -12.34 -13.74
N ARG A 648 5.91 -13.21 -13.84
CA ARG A 648 5.49 -14.08 -12.74
C ARG A 648 6.01 -15.48 -12.95
N LYS A 649 6.42 -16.11 -11.85
CA LYS A 649 6.72 -17.52 -11.76
C LYS A 649 5.92 -18.13 -10.60
N PRO A 650 4.80 -18.82 -10.89
CA PRO A 650 3.85 -19.27 -9.87
C PRO A 650 4.34 -20.45 -9.01
N ARG A 651 5.36 -21.19 -9.48
CA ARG A 651 6.03 -22.27 -8.75
C ARG A 651 7.54 -22.21 -9.00
N ARG A 652 8.35 -22.77 -8.10
CA ARG A 652 9.81 -22.74 -8.22
C ARG A 652 10.33 -23.35 -9.52
N HIS A 653 9.69 -24.37 -10.08
CA HIS A 653 10.15 -25.05 -11.31
C HIS A 653 9.45 -24.59 -12.60
N THR A 654 8.57 -23.59 -12.54
CA THR A 654 7.92 -23.04 -13.75
C THR A 654 8.79 -21.96 -14.39
N THR A 655 8.59 -21.71 -15.67
CA THR A 655 9.20 -20.58 -16.37
C THR A 655 8.52 -19.26 -15.97
N PHE A 656 9.20 -18.14 -16.24
CA PHE A 656 8.61 -16.82 -16.10
C PHE A 656 7.61 -16.58 -17.24
N THR A 657 6.43 -16.12 -16.88
CA THR A 657 5.39 -15.67 -17.81
C THR A 657 5.16 -14.18 -17.62
N ARG A 658 5.16 -13.41 -18.71
CA ARG A 658 4.82 -11.99 -18.68
C ARG A 658 3.34 -11.82 -18.35
N CYS A 659 3.04 -10.98 -17.37
CA CYS A 659 1.70 -10.71 -16.89
C CYS A 659 1.55 -9.23 -16.55
N HIS A 660 0.35 -8.71 -16.73
CA HIS A 660 0.00 -7.39 -16.23
C HIS A 660 -0.57 -7.54 -14.82
N VAL A 661 -0.15 -6.69 -13.89
CA VAL A 661 -0.55 -6.76 -12.48
C VAL A 661 -1.17 -5.44 -12.07
N ILE A 662 -2.27 -5.51 -11.32
CA ILE A 662 -2.92 -4.36 -10.70
C ILE A 662 -2.99 -4.63 -9.20
N LEU A 663 -2.37 -3.75 -8.41
CA LEU A 663 -2.51 -3.68 -6.96
C LEU A 663 -3.71 -2.78 -6.63
N SER A 664 -4.72 -3.36 -6.01
CA SER A 664 -5.87 -2.62 -5.51
C SER A 664 -6.27 -3.18 -4.15
N HIS A 665 -6.29 -2.32 -3.15
CA HIS A 665 -6.89 -2.60 -1.83
C HIS A 665 -6.47 -3.94 -1.23
N GLY A 666 -5.19 -4.28 -1.34
CA GLY A 666 -4.64 -5.49 -0.73
C GLY A 666 -4.78 -6.76 -1.57
N HIS A 667 -5.28 -6.63 -2.79
CA HIS A 667 -5.31 -7.69 -3.79
C HIS A 667 -4.36 -7.35 -4.95
N LEU A 668 -3.52 -8.32 -5.31
CA LEU A 668 -2.77 -8.31 -6.56
C LEU A 668 -3.57 -9.08 -7.60
N LEU A 669 -4.22 -8.37 -8.50
CA LEU A 669 -4.94 -8.91 -9.63
C LEU A 669 -3.95 -9.17 -10.77
N ILE A 670 -3.95 -10.38 -11.31
CA ILE A 670 -2.96 -10.84 -12.28
C ILE A 670 -3.69 -11.14 -13.58
N PHE A 671 -3.27 -10.49 -14.65
CA PHE A 671 -3.83 -10.59 -15.98
C PHE A 671 -2.80 -11.16 -16.96
N GLN A 672 -3.28 -11.92 -17.93
CA GLN A 672 -2.46 -12.45 -19.00
C GLN A 672 -2.05 -11.32 -19.95
N ASP A 673 -0.75 -11.14 -20.15
CA ASP A 673 -0.21 -10.12 -21.08
C ASP A 673 0.28 -10.70 -22.41
N THR A 674 0.62 -11.99 -22.43
CA THR A 674 1.04 -12.64 -23.67
C THR A 674 0.25 -13.92 -23.90
N LEU A 675 -0.43 -13.98 -25.05
CA LEU A 675 -1.02 -15.20 -25.59
C LEU A 675 -0.02 -15.89 -26.53
N ARG A 676 0.04 -17.21 -26.44
CA ARG A 676 0.90 -18.03 -27.31
C ARG A 676 0.07 -19.12 -27.98
N SER A 677 0.37 -19.41 -29.24
CA SER A 677 -0.17 -20.56 -29.96
C SER A 677 0.37 -21.87 -29.38
N ARG A 678 -0.19 -23.02 -29.83
CA ARG A 678 0.39 -24.35 -29.53
C ARG A 678 1.84 -24.49 -29.99
N SER A 679 2.24 -23.75 -31.04
CA SER A 679 3.63 -23.67 -31.52
C SER A 679 4.50 -22.66 -30.76
N GLY A 680 3.96 -21.95 -29.76
CA GLY A 680 4.69 -20.99 -28.93
C GLY A 680 4.82 -19.58 -29.52
N LYS A 681 4.30 -19.32 -30.73
CA LYS A 681 4.30 -18.01 -31.38
C LYS A 681 3.37 -17.04 -30.62
N LYS A 682 3.81 -15.79 -30.43
CA LYS A 682 2.99 -14.73 -29.82
C LYS A 682 1.75 -14.48 -30.69
N VAL A 683 0.59 -14.44 -30.05
CA VAL A 683 -0.69 -14.11 -30.69
C VAL A 683 -1.10 -12.72 -30.20
N GLU A 684 -1.36 -11.83 -31.15
CA GLU A 684 -1.92 -10.51 -30.87
C GLU A 684 -3.36 -10.66 -30.35
N HIS A 685 -3.75 -9.80 -29.42
CA HIS A 685 -5.05 -9.87 -28.74
C HIS A 685 -5.54 -8.48 -28.39
N ILE A 686 -6.85 -8.37 -28.17
CA ILE A 686 -7.53 -7.09 -27.95
C ILE A 686 -7.61 -6.67 -26.48
N HIS A 687 -7.58 -7.63 -25.55
CA HIS A 687 -7.78 -7.36 -24.12
C HIS A 687 -7.07 -8.40 -23.25
N HIS A 688 -6.77 -8.00 -22.02
CA HIS A 688 -6.06 -8.79 -21.03
C HIS A 688 -7.07 -9.52 -20.13
N GLU A 689 -7.08 -10.85 -20.16
CA GLU A 689 -7.94 -11.66 -19.28
C GLU A 689 -7.28 -11.91 -17.94
N ARG A 690 -8.10 -11.97 -16.89
CA ARG A 690 -7.64 -12.26 -15.53
C ARG A 690 -7.31 -13.75 -15.39
N ILE A 691 -6.09 -14.03 -14.92
CA ILE A 691 -5.59 -15.40 -14.67
C ILE A 691 -5.53 -15.75 -13.18
N GLY A 692 -5.68 -14.78 -12.29
CA GLY A 692 -5.80 -15.03 -10.87
C GLY A 692 -5.67 -13.78 -10.03
N SER A 693 -5.70 -13.97 -8.71
CA SER A 693 -5.42 -12.94 -7.72
C SER A 693 -4.61 -13.50 -6.57
N VAL A 694 -3.86 -12.62 -5.91
CA VAL A 694 -3.15 -12.91 -4.65
C VAL A 694 -3.68 -11.95 -3.58
N ASP A 695 -4.29 -12.49 -2.54
CA ASP A 695 -4.66 -11.75 -1.34
C ASP A 695 -3.41 -11.55 -0.47
N LEU A 696 -3.09 -10.29 -0.13
CA LEU A 696 -1.93 -9.93 0.66
C LEU A 696 -2.13 -10.16 2.17
N LYS A 697 -3.34 -10.49 2.61
CA LYS A 697 -3.63 -10.74 4.01
C LYS A 697 -2.80 -11.90 4.58
N GLY A 698 -2.02 -11.61 5.61
CA GLY A 698 -1.14 -12.59 6.27
C GLY A 698 -0.01 -13.13 5.38
N CYS A 699 0.29 -12.47 4.27
CA CYS A 699 1.44 -12.77 3.43
C CYS A 699 2.71 -12.08 3.97
N TYR A 700 3.87 -12.58 3.55
CA TYR A 700 5.17 -11.96 3.78
C TYR A 700 5.79 -11.59 2.44
N LEU A 701 6.54 -10.49 2.43
CA LEU A 701 7.22 -9.97 1.25
C LEU A 701 8.73 -9.89 1.53
N TYR A 702 9.53 -10.47 0.66
CA TYR A 702 10.98 -10.29 0.64
C TYR A 702 11.50 -10.09 -0.78
N SER A 703 12.68 -9.49 -0.91
CA SER A 703 13.24 -8.99 -2.17
C SER A 703 14.77 -9.09 -2.18
N GLY A 704 15.38 -8.79 -3.33
CA GLY A 704 16.85 -8.71 -3.45
C GLY A 704 17.54 -10.07 -3.36
N LEU A 705 18.73 -10.12 -2.76
CA LEU A 705 19.57 -11.33 -2.74
C LEU A 705 18.91 -12.53 -2.05
N LEU A 706 17.96 -12.29 -1.15
CA LEU A 706 17.22 -13.39 -0.52
C LEU A 706 16.38 -14.20 -1.51
N THR A 707 16.06 -13.63 -2.67
CA THR A 707 15.26 -14.25 -3.73
C THR A 707 16.08 -15.17 -4.63
N ASP A 708 17.41 -15.18 -4.51
CA ASP A 708 18.30 -15.96 -5.37
C ASP A 708 17.97 -17.45 -5.38
N ASN A 709 17.67 -18.03 -4.22
CA ASN A 709 17.33 -19.45 -4.12
C ASN A 709 16.01 -19.82 -4.84
N ASP A 710 15.17 -18.83 -5.16
CA ASP A 710 13.92 -19.01 -5.91
C ASP A 710 14.13 -18.94 -7.44
N LEU A 711 15.30 -18.47 -7.89
CA LEU A 711 15.74 -18.42 -9.28
C LEU A 711 16.54 -19.69 -9.62
N LEU A 712 15.98 -20.59 -10.45
CA LEU A 712 16.60 -21.90 -10.73
C LEU A 712 17.71 -21.89 -11.79
N TYR A 713 17.75 -20.86 -12.64
CA TYR A 713 18.65 -20.78 -13.79
C TYR A 713 19.55 -19.56 -13.69
N GLN A 714 20.29 -19.46 -12.58
CA GLN A 714 21.34 -18.46 -12.41
C GLN A 714 22.50 -18.75 -13.37
N ASN A 715 23.23 -17.70 -13.75
CA ASN A 715 24.56 -17.76 -14.37
C ASN A 715 24.66 -18.52 -15.70
N ARG A 716 23.56 -18.62 -16.48
CA ARG A 716 23.62 -19.12 -17.87
C ARG A 716 24.12 -18.07 -18.86
N THR A 717 23.99 -16.79 -18.51
CA THR A 717 24.47 -15.66 -19.29
C THR A 717 25.77 -15.17 -18.66
N PHE A 718 26.83 -15.21 -19.45
CA PHE A 718 28.14 -14.66 -19.11
C PHE A 718 28.37 -13.46 -20.03
N ASP A 719 28.58 -12.29 -19.45
CA ASP A 719 29.06 -11.13 -20.21
C ASP A 719 30.59 -11.16 -20.23
N SER A 720 31.17 -11.42 -21.41
CA SER A 720 32.63 -11.42 -21.58
C SER A 720 33.26 -10.06 -21.30
N ASN A 721 32.49 -8.98 -21.43
CA ASN A 721 32.96 -7.63 -21.18
C ASN A 721 32.94 -7.26 -19.69
N GLN A 722 32.27 -8.06 -18.84
CA GLN A 722 32.15 -7.79 -17.41
C GLN A 722 32.25 -9.07 -16.56
N PRO A 723 33.47 -9.52 -16.25
CA PRO A 723 33.69 -10.64 -15.34
C PRO A 723 33.06 -10.35 -13.97
N GLY A 724 32.09 -11.17 -13.57
CA GLY A 724 31.38 -11.05 -12.28
C GLY A 724 29.98 -10.44 -12.36
N SER A 725 29.57 -9.87 -13.51
CA SER A 725 28.16 -9.55 -13.78
C SER A 725 27.53 -10.66 -14.61
N HIS A 726 26.32 -11.07 -14.23
CA HIS A 726 25.56 -12.10 -14.95
C HIS A 726 24.39 -11.53 -15.76
N ALA A 727 24.09 -10.24 -15.60
CA ALA A 727 22.98 -9.59 -16.27
C ALA A 727 23.44 -8.89 -17.56
N LEU A 728 22.80 -9.26 -18.68
CA LEU A 728 22.96 -8.54 -19.94
C LEU A 728 22.15 -7.24 -19.91
N PRO A 729 22.64 -6.14 -20.50
CA PRO A 729 21.87 -4.92 -20.69
C PRO A 729 20.56 -5.18 -21.44
N ARG A 730 19.44 -4.65 -20.93
CA ARG A 730 18.09 -4.81 -21.48
C ARG A 730 17.53 -3.46 -21.91
N ILE A 731 16.91 -3.43 -23.09
CA ILE A 731 16.18 -2.27 -23.62
C ILE A 731 14.73 -2.68 -23.86
N TYR A 732 13.79 -1.93 -23.29
CA TYR A 732 12.36 -2.12 -23.48
C TYR A 732 11.85 -1.14 -24.53
N LEU A 733 11.57 -1.66 -25.73
CA LEU A 733 11.22 -0.82 -26.90
C LEU A 733 9.89 -0.07 -26.76
N GLN A 734 8.99 -0.52 -25.88
CA GLN A 734 7.68 0.13 -25.70
C GLN A 734 7.82 1.55 -25.14
N ASP A 735 8.75 1.74 -24.22
CA ASP A 735 8.93 2.98 -23.47
C ASP A 735 10.38 3.48 -23.48
N THR A 736 11.28 2.81 -24.19
CA THR A 736 12.74 3.07 -24.24
C THR A 736 13.39 3.05 -22.86
N TRP A 737 12.85 2.24 -21.93
CA TRP A 737 13.45 2.03 -20.61
C TRP A 737 14.63 1.05 -20.70
N THR A 738 15.69 1.32 -19.94
CA THR A 738 16.91 0.50 -19.92
C THR A 738 17.19 -0.05 -18.52
N SER A 739 17.83 -1.22 -18.46
CA SER A 739 18.25 -1.86 -17.21
C SER A 739 19.44 -2.78 -17.42
N THR A 740 20.44 -2.64 -16.56
CA THR A 740 21.62 -3.51 -16.39
C THR A 740 21.56 -4.31 -15.08
N ASP A 741 20.42 -4.25 -14.37
CA ASP A 741 20.27 -4.81 -13.04
C ASP A 741 20.32 -6.34 -13.01
N GLU A 742 20.92 -6.89 -11.95
CA GLU A 742 20.90 -8.32 -11.72
C GLU A 742 19.49 -8.90 -11.51
N ASP A 743 19.35 -10.19 -11.78
CA ASP A 743 18.07 -10.88 -11.67
C ASP A 743 17.53 -10.87 -10.23
N ALA A 744 18.38 -10.99 -9.22
CA ALA A 744 18.01 -10.84 -7.81
C ALA A 744 17.49 -9.43 -7.51
N MET A 745 18.12 -8.41 -8.09
CA MET A 745 17.80 -6.99 -7.86
C MET A 745 16.52 -6.53 -8.56
N THR A 746 16.01 -7.31 -9.49
CA THR A 746 14.72 -7.08 -10.14
C THR A 746 13.61 -7.96 -9.58
N THR A 747 13.91 -8.83 -8.61
CA THR A 747 12.99 -9.86 -8.11
C THR A 747 12.47 -9.55 -6.71
N PHE A 748 11.20 -9.85 -6.50
CA PHE A 748 10.55 -9.91 -5.19
C PHE A 748 9.65 -11.15 -5.09
N VAL A 749 9.41 -11.62 -3.87
CA VAL A 749 8.67 -12.84 -3.61
C VAL A 749 7.60 -12.60 -2.57
N ILE A 750 6.39 -13.04 -2.91
CA ILE A 750 5.26 -13.07 -1.98
C ILE A 750 5.13 -14.50 -1.45
N TRP A 751 5.30 -14.64 -0.15
CA TRP A 751 5.16 -15.90 0.55
C TRP A 751 3.85 -15.94 1.32
N HIS A 752 3.12 -17.04 1.19
CA HIS A 752 1.92 -17.31 1.98
C HIS A 752 1.93 -18.74 2.52
N THR A 753 1.24 -18.94 3.63
CA THR A 753 1.10 -20.27 4.22
C THR A 753 0.17 -21.17 3.37
N LYS A 754 0.55 -22.44 3.21
CA LYS A 754 -0.30 -23.45 2.53
C LYS A 754 -1.30 -24.11 3.49
N SER A 755 -0.93 -24.25 4.76
CA SER A 755 -1.69 -25.01 5.74
C SER A 755 -2.37 -24.09 6.74
N LYS A 756 -3.68 -24.25 6.89
CA LYS A 756 -4.49 -23.58 7.92
C LYS A 756 -4.88 -24.61 8.97
N SER A 757 -4.50 -24.38 10.22
CA SER A 757 -4.94 -25.16 11.38
C SER A 757 -6.15 -24.49 12.02
N TRP A 758 -7.04 -25.30 12.60
CA TRP A 758 -8.05 -24.78 13.52
C TRP A 758 -7.39 -24.39 14.84
N PHE A 759 -7.76 -23.22 15.37
CA PHE A 759 -7.30 -22.71 16.65
C PHE A 759 -8.47 -22.17 17.45
N ARG A 760 -8.48 -22.47 18.76
CA ARG A 760 -9.50 -21.98 19.68
C ARG A 760 -8.97 -20.72 20.35
N SER A 761 -9.49 -19.57 19.95
CA SER A 761 -9.21 -18.30 20.61
C SER A 761 -10.23 -18.07 21.72
N SER A 762 -9.78 -17.82 22.95
CA SER A 762 -10.65 -17.31 24.01
C SER A 762 -10.92 -15.83 23.74
N GLN A 763 -12.14 -15.49 23.34
CA GLN A 763 -12.61 -14.10 23.35
C GLN A 763 -12.98 -13.74 24.80
N PHE A 764 -12.35 -12.67 25.31
CA PHE A 764 -12.65 -11.97 26.57
C PHE A 764 -12.61 -12.82 27.86
N VAL A 765 -11.54 -12.66 28.64
CA VAL A 765 -11.44 -13.19 30.02
C VAL A 765 -12.29 -12.37 31.00
N ASP A 766 -12.55 -11.09 30.70
CA ASP A 766 -13.31 -10.22 31.61
C ASP A 766 -14.82 -10.36 31.53
N ASP A 767 -15.39 -10.76 30.37
CA ASP A 767 -16.82 -11.10 30.31
C ASP A 767 -17.14 -12.31 31.19
N VAL A 768 -16.17 -13.21 31.41
CA VAL A 768 -16.30 -14.33 32.35
C VAL A 768 -16.40 -13.83 33.78
N ARG A 769 -15.69 -12.75 34.14
CA ARG A 769 -15.68 -12.18 35.50
C ARG A 769 -16.91 -11.34 35.80
N THR A 770 -17.41 -10.58 34.82
CA THR A 770 -18.69 -9.85 34.97
C THR A 770 -19.90 -10.77 34.83
N SER A 771 -19.84 -11.81 33.98
CA SER A 771 -20.88 -12.83 33.94
C SER A 771 -20.85 -13.70 35.18
N SER A 772 -19.68 -14.00 35.76
CA SER A 772 -19.60 -14.75 37.01
C SER A 772 -20.00 -13.89 38.20
N SER A 773 -19.71 -12.58 38.23
CA SER A 773 -20.16 -11.70 39.32
C SER A 773 -21.65 -11.40 39.24
N GLN A 774 -22.23 -11.17 38.05
CA GLN A 774 -23.68 -11.05 37.87
C GLN A 774 -24.41 -12.40 38.01
N ALA A 775 -23.74 -13.52 37.72
CA ALA A 775 -24.30 -14.85 37.95
C ALA A 775 -24.13 -15.33 39.39
N ASP A 776 -23.12 -14.91 40.15
CA ASP A 776 -23.00 -15.21 41.59
C ASP A 776 -24.09 -14.45 42.37
N ASP A 777 -24.44 -13.24 41.96
CA ASP A 777 -25.58 -12.50 42.53
C ASP A 777 -26.95 -13.10 42.11
N ARG A 778 -27.06 -13.74 40.94
CA ARG A 778 -28.29 -14.43 40.50
C ARG A 778 -28.38 -15.90 40.97
N ALA A 779 -27.26 -16.59 41.18
CA ALA A 779 -27.20 -17.97 41.67
C ALA A 779 -27.36 -18.06 43.20
N ARG A 780 -27.18 -16.95 43.93
CA ARG A 780 -27.64 -16.85 45.32
C ARG A 780 -29.17 -16.73 45.45
N ALA A 781 -29.87 -16.37 44.37
CA ALA A 781 -31.32 -16.23 44.36
C ALA A 781 -32.06 -17.46 43.84
N ASP A 782 -31.40 -18.34 43.07
CA ASP A 782 -32.04 -19.53 42.49
C ASP A 782 -31.09 -20.73 42.58
N GLY A 783 -31.43 -21.69 43.45
CA GLY A 783 -30.57 -22.78 43.92
C GLY A 783 -30.28 -23.87 42.89
N GLY A 784 -29.65 -23.53 41.76
CA GLY A 784 -29.31 -24.46 40.70
C GLY A 784 -27.90 -24.27 40.16
N SER A 785 -27.00 -25.23 40.41
CA SER A 785 -25.63 -25.24 39.87
C SER A 785 -25.63 -25.60 38.38
N THR A 786 -25.84 -24.63 37.49
CA THR A 786 -25.71 -24.86 36.04
C THR A 786 -24.35 -24.36 35.56
N GLN A 787 -23.47 -25.30 35.20
CA GLN A 787 -22.09 -25.02 34.77
C GLN A 787 -22.07 -24.43 33.35
N TYR A 788 -22.07 -23.09 33.22
CA TYR A 788 -22.00 -22.40 31.93
C TYR A 788 -20.63 -22.60 31.25
N LYS A 789 -20.61 -23.32 30.12
CA LYS A 789 -19.41 -23.51 29.28
C LYS A 789 -19.14 -22.24 28.46
N THR A 790 -17.95 -21.67 28.64
CA THR A 790 -17.41 -20.56 27.83
C THR A 790 -17.36 -20.95 26.35
N LYS A 791 -18.00 -20.18 25.46
CA LYS A 791 -17.98 -20.42 24.01
C LYS A 791 -16.61 -20.06 23.43
N GLU A 792 -15.67 -21.00 23.39
CA GLU A 792 -14.41 -20.87 22.64
C GLU A 792 -14.71 -20.84 21.12
N LYS A 793 -14.45 -19.71 20.44
CA LYS A 793 -14.65 -19.60 18.98
C LYS A 793 -13.49 -20.28 18.23
N LEU A 794 -13.80 -21.27 17.41
CA LEU A 794 -12.83 -21.86 16.48
C LEU A 794 -12.57 -20.90 15.31
N THR A 795 -11.30 -20.57 15.07
CA THR A 795 -10.84 -19.77 13.93
C THR A 795 -9.78 -20.54 13.13
N ARG A 796 -9.74 -20.36 11.81
CA ARG A 796 -8.67 -20.91 10.95
C ARG A 796 -7.47 -19.97 10.98
N VAL A 797 -6.31 -20.49 11.37
CA VAL A 797 -5.04 -19.74 11.46
C VAL A 797 -3.93 -20.49 10.71
N SER A 798 -2.85 -19.80 10.34
CA SER A 798 -1.71 -20.47 9.70
C SER A 798 -1.03 -21.48 10.64
N GLN A 799 -0.64 -22.62 10.07
CA GLN A 799 0.18 -23.62 10.77
C GLN A 799 1.64 -23.14 10.83
N LEU A 800 2.17 -22.97 12.04
CA LEU A 800 3.55 -22.59 12.29
C LEU A 800 4.51 -23.77 12.05
N GLY A 801 5.75 -23.49 11.65
CA GLY A 801 6.80 -24.47 11.38
C GLY A 801 6.71 -25.20 10.03
N ALA A 802 5.63 -24.98 9.27
CA ALA A 802 5.41 -25.56 7.95
C ALA A 802 6.03 -24.70 6.83
N THR A 803 6.33 -25.33 5.70
CA THR A 803 6.75 -24.61 4.48
C THR A 803 5.53 -24.04 3.75
N GLY A 804 5.69 -22.85 3.17
CA GLY A 804 4.62 -22.15 2.46
C GLY A 804 4.68 -22.29 0.95
N ARG A 805 4.00 -21.37 0.27
CA ARG A 805 4.04 -21.18 -1.18
C ARG A 805 4.65 -19.81 -1.46
N SER A 806 5.72 -19.82 -2.24
CA SER A 806 6.34 -18.63 -2.80
C SER A 806 5.78 -18.39 -4.20
N VAL A 807 5.36 -17.16 -4.49
CA VAL A 807 5.08 -16.67 -5.85
C VAL A 807 6.15 -15.62 -6.16
N VAL A 808 6.94 -15.88 -7.19
CA VAL A 808 8.07 -15.03 -7.57
C VAL A 808 7.60 -14.06 -8.64
N PHE A 809 7.92 -12.78 -8.46
CA PHE A 809 7.69 -11.72 -9.42
C PHE A 809 9.01 -11.04 -9.75
N LYS A 810 9.18 -10.69 -11.02
CA LYS A 810 10.34 -9.98 -11.53
C LYS A 810 9.89 -8.74 -12.29
N ALA A 811 10.40 -7.58 -11.92
CA ALA A 811 10.19 -6.31 -12.60
C ALA A 811 11.20 -6.12 -13.75
N ARG A 812 11.08 -5.04 -14.52
CA ARG A 812 12.02 -4.76 -15.62
C ARG A 812 13.34 -4.16 -15.13
N SER A 813 13.30 -3.48 -13.99
CA SER A 813 14.44 -2.81 -13.36
C SER A 813 14.33 -2.82 -11.84
N ARG A 814 15.42 -2.49 -11.16
CA ARG A 814 15.48 -2.35 -9.70
C ARG A 814 14.54 -1.24 -9.21
N ALA A 815 14.50 -0.10 -9.89
CA ALA A 815 13.62 1.01 -9.56
C ALA A 815 12.14 0.60 -9.58
N GLU A 816 11.69 -0.13 -10.61
CA GLU A 816 10.31 -0.64 -10.66
C GLU A 816 10.03 -1.66 -9.56
N ARG A 817 10.97 -2.57 -9.27
CA ARG A 817 10.83 -3.52 -8.15
C ARG A 817 10.61 -2.76 -6.86
N ASP A 818 11.36 -1.69 -6.61
CA ASP A 818 11.27 -0.89 -5.39
C ASP A 818 9.88 -0.25 -5.25
N HIS A 819 9.31 0.28 -6.33
CA HIS A 819 7.92 0.79 -6.33
C HIS A 819 6.90 -0.29 -6.00
N TRP A 820 7.03 -1.48 -6.61
CA TRP A 820 6.16 -2.62 -6.32
C TRP A 820 6.27 -3.07 -4.85
N VAL A 821 7.49 -3.19 -4.33
CA VAL A 821 7.71 -3.61 -2.95
C VAL A 821 7.12 -2.60 -1.97
N MET A 822 7.35 -1.30 -2.18
CA MET A 822 6.80 -0.23 -1.36
C MET A 822 5.26 -0.20 -1.40
N GLY A 823 4.65 -0.25 -2.59
CA GLY A 823 3.19 -0.26 -2.73
C GLY A 823 2.55 -1.48 -2.05
N ILE A 824 3.14 -2.67 -2.21
CA ILE A 824 2.66 -3.89 -1.54
C ILE A 824 2.84 -3.80 -0.03
N GLN A 825 3.94 -3.23 0.46
CA GLN A 825 4.15 -3.01 1.90
C GLN A 825 3.09 -2.09 2.50
N VAL A 826 2.70 -1.03 1.80
CA VAL A 826 1.66 -0.10 2.26
C VAL A 826 0.35 -0.84 2.50
N GLU A 827 -0.04 -1.71 1.57
CA GLU A 827 -1.25 -2.55 1.68
C GLU A 827 -1.15 -3.59 2.79
N ILE A 828 0.01 -4.24 2.94
CA ILE A 828 0.26 -5.20 4.03
C ILE A 828 0.20 -4.51 5.40
N GLU A 829 0.77 -3.30 5.53
CA GLU A 829 0.76 -2.53 6.77
C GLU A 829 -0.67 -2.17 7.18
N ARG A 830 -1.51 -1.75 6.22
CA ARG A 830 -2.92 -1.46 6.44
C ARG A 830 -3.67 -2.69 6.96
N PHE A 831 -3.51 -3.86 6.35
CA PHE A 831 -4.13 -5.08 6.85
C PHE A 831 -3.57 -5.56 8.19
N ALA A 832 -2.26 -5.41 8.41
CA ALA A 832 -1.65 -5.76 9.68
C ALA A 832 -2.20 -4.88 10.82
N ALA A 833 -2.46 -3.60 10.57
CA ALA A 833 -3.12 -2.70 11.52
C ALA A 833 -4.56 -3.19 11.84
N LEU A 834 -5.35 -3.53 10.83
CA LEU A 834 -6.71 -4.07 11.00
C LEU A 834 -6.73 -5.42 11.74
N GLU A 835 -5.73 -6.28 11.51
CA GLU A 835 -5.60 -7.55 12.23
C GLU A 835 -5.18 -7.36 13.69
N ALA A 836 -4.33 -6.37 13.98
CA ALA A 836 -3.91 -6.04 15.34
C ALA A 836 -5.11 -5.58 16.20
N GLU A 837 -6.01 -4.79 15.64
CA GLU A 837 -7.25 -4.36 16.31
C GLU A 837 -8.19 -5.54 16.64
N ARG A 838 -8.23 -6.56 15.77
CA ARG A 838 -9.08 -7.75 15.94
C ARG A 838 -8.52 -8.81 16.91
N GLY A 839 -7.31 -8.59 17.45
CA GLY A 839 -6.64 -9.49 18.39
C GLY A 839 -6.11 -10.76 17.72
N GLY A 840 -4.83 -10.76 17.36
CA GLY A 840 -4.16 -11.92 16.74
C GLY A 840 -4.25 -13.15 17.64
N GLY A 841 -5.06 -14.15 17.24
CA GLY A 841 -5.40 -15.34 18.03
C GLY A 841 -4.19 -16.08 18.63
N ILE A 842 -3.77 -15.64 19.81
CA ILE A 842 -2.67 -16.16 20.63
C ILE A 842 -3.27 -16.52 21.98
N ARG A 843 -2.90 -17.69 22.52
CA ARG A 843 -3.32 -18.15 23.85
C ARG A 843 -2.11 -18.22 24.76
N LEU A 844 -2.07 -17.34 25.75
CA LEU A 844 -1.11 -17.38 26.85
C LEU A 844 -1.63 -18.35 27.91
N VAL A 845 -0.76 -19.22 28.42
CA VAL A 845 -1.09 -20.19 29.47
C VAL A 845 -0.25 -19.88 30.71
N GLY A 846 -0.92 -19.54 31.82
CA GLY A 846 -0.33 -19.39 33.15
C GLY A 846 -1.01 -20.31 34.16
N GLU A 847 -0.42 -20.45 35.36
CA GLU A 847 -0.95 -21.28 36.45
C GLU A 847 -2.43 -20.97 36.73
N LYS A 848 -3.27 -22.00 36.62
CA LYS A 848 -4.52 -22.01 37.39
C LYS A 848 -4.11 -21.98 38.84
N GLY A 849 -4.45 -20.90 39.56
CA GLY A 849 -4.23 -20.82 41.00
C GLY A 849 -4.65 -22.13 41.64
N LYS A 850 -3.70 -22.77 42.33
CA LYS A 850 -4.02 -23.85 43.27
C LYS A 850 -5.09 -23.29 44.19
N LYS A 851 -6.31 -23.82 44.08
CA LYS A 851 -7.32 -23.67 45.13
C LYS A 851 -6.71 -24.33 46.37
N THR A 852 -6.19 -23.51 47.27
CA THR A 852 -6.16 -23.85 48.70
C THR A 852 -7.58 -23.80 49.23
#